data_AF-A0A8T0WJA4-F1
#
_entry.id   AF-A0A8T0WJA4-F1
#
_cell.length_a   1.000
_cell.length_b   1.000
_cell.length_c   1.000
_cell.angle_alpha   90.00
_cell.angle_beta   90.00
_cell.angle_gamma   90.00
#
_symmetry.space_group_name_H-M   'P 1'
#
loop_
_entity.id
_entity.type
_entity.pdbx_description
1 polymer ?
#
loop_
_entity_poly.entity_id
_entity_poly.type
_entity_poly.pdbx_seq_one_letter_code
_entity_poly.pdbx_strand_id
1 'polypeptide(L)'
;MDDGGIQEEPPSARFLTPTRSGGTRWVDGSEVDSSESAAFSLGDERSGETVSAEGSAAATGPASRVSSGTFRRRLGKRPRRVDSLDVEAMSVRGAHGHSSKELTMLSTIAMAFQTLGVVYGDMGTSPLYVFSDVFSKVPIKSEVEILGALSLVMYTIALIPFAKYVFIVLKANDNGEGGTFALYSLICRYAKVSLLPNQQRVDEDISSFRLRLPTPELERAMFVKDCLEKKPLFKNILLFLVLMGTSMVIGDGILTPSMSVMSAVSGLQGRVPGFDADAVVLVSIIVLLLLFSVQRFGTGKVGFMFAPILGLWFINLGSVGIYNIVKYDISVVRALNPAYIYLFFQTNGMKAWSALGGCVLCITGAEAMFADLGHFSVKSIQVAFTAVVFPCLLIAYMGQAAFLMKNPLAVERIFYDSLPAGVLFWPVFVIATLAAMIASQAMISATFSCIKQAMALGCFPRIKIIHTSKKIMGQIYIPVMNWFLMVMCIIIVATFRSTNDIANAYGIAEVGVMMVSTILVTLVMLLIWQTNLFLVLCFPILFGAVEFVYLTAVLSKIQEGGWLPLAFSSLFLCIMYTWNYGSVLKYQSEMRGKISLDFILDLGATLGTVRVPGIGLVYNELVQGIPSIFGQLLVTLPAMHSTIVFVCIKYIPVPYVPLEERFLFRRVGQKDYHMFRCVARYGYKDVRKEDHGFFEQLLVESLEKFLRREAQEIALETSTMEAERDDISVVSEVPQSPACGGDLQTPLLSDQRSVDDNRMGTRDDSAPVLPSSSMSAEEDPVLEYELEALREAMASGFTYLLAHGDVRARKDSFFTKKFIINYFYAFLRRNCRAGTATLKVPHSNIMRVGMTYMV
;
A
#
# COMPACT_ATOMS: atom_id res chain seq x y z
N MET A 1 -51.66 -59.96 -7.39
CA MET A 1 -52.34 -58.89 -8.17
C MET A 1 -51.53 -57.59 -8.11
N ASP A 2 -50.52 -57.33 -8.93
CA ASP A 2 -49.53 -58.15 -9.69
C ASP A 2 -48.54 -57.14 -10.33
N ASP A 3 -47.31 -57.48 -10.73
CA ASP A 3 -46.28 -58.32 -10.10
C ASP A 3 -44.91 -57.94 -10.73
N GLY A 4 -43.80 -58.28 -10.06
CA GLY A 4 -42.43 -58.21 -10.60
C GLY A 4 -41.71 -56.84 -10.51
N GLY A 5 -40.41 -56.78 -10.20
CA GLY A 5 -39.54 -57.84 -9.69
C GLY A 5 -38.04 -57.63 -9.95
N ILE A 6 -37.24 -58.53 -9.35
CA ILE A 6 -35.81 -58.83 -9.61
C ILE A 6 -34.76 -58.02 -8.80
N GLN A 7 -33.85 -58.80 -8.20
CA GLN A 7 -32.66 -58.46 -7.39
C GLN A 7 -31.44 -58.10 -8.30
N GLU A 8 -30.16 -57.96 -7.92
CA GLU A 8 -29.41 -58.52 -6.79
C GLU A 8 -28.08 -57.78 -6.47
N GLU A 9 -27.24 -58.41 -5.64
CA GLU A 9 -26.13 -57.90 -4.81
C GLU A 9 -24.85 -57.36 -5.50
N PRO A 10 -23.97 -56.64 -4.75
CA PRO A 10 -22.65 -56.20 -5.21
C PRO A 10 -21.56 -57.28 -5.07
N PRO A 11 -20.46 -57.22 -5.86
CA PRO A 11 -19.33 -58.12 -5.71
C PRO A 11 -18.50 -57.81 -4.46
N SER A 12 -18.23 -58.83 -3.63
CA SER A 12 -17.28 -58.75 -2.52
C SER A 12 -16.05 -59.63 -2.78
N ALA A 13 -14.88 -59.13 -2.38
CA ALA A 13 -13.64 -59.89 -2.32
C ALA A 13 -12.90 -59.55 -1.02
N ARG A 14 -12.38 -60.56 -0.33
CA ARG A 14 -11.71 -60.48 0.99
C ARG A 14 -10.20 -60.66 0.87
N PHE A 15 -9.53 -60.66 2.03
CA PHE A 15 -8.12 -60.97 2.29
C PHE A 15 -7.15 -59.80 2.02
N LEU A 16 -6.26 -59.38 2.94
CA LEU A 16 -5.93 -59.86 4.30
C LEU A 16 -5.56 -58.68 5.23
N THR A 17 -5.82 -58.83 6.53
CA THR A 17 -5.21 -58.01 7.60
C THR A 17 -3.98 -58.71 8.18
N PRO A 18 -2.96 -57.95 8.62
CA PRO A 18 -2.41 -58.22 9.95
C PRO A 18 -2.35 -56.99 10.88
N THR A 19 -2.07 -57.27 12.15
CA THR A 19 -2.28 -56.39 13.31
C THR A 19 -1.21 -55.33 13.57
N ARG A 20 -1.66 -54.07 13.70
CA ARG A 20 -1.42 -53.17 14.85
C ARG A 20 -0.02 -53.21 15.53
N SER A 21 0.77 -52.15 15.31
CA SER A 21 1.66 -51.56 16.33
C SER A 21 1.65 -50.02 16.18
N GLY A 22 2.07 -49.29 17.20
CA GLY A 22 1.88 -47.83 17.31
C GLY A 22 3.12 -46.98 17.02
N GLY A 23 2.91 -45.76 16.53
CA GLY A 23 3.96 -44.74 16.38
C GLY A 23 3.40 -43.39 15.93
N THR A 24 3.66 -42.34 16.68
CA THR A 24 3.23 -40.96 16.35
C THR A 24 4.26 -40.26 15.47
N ARG A 25 3.88 -39.85 14.26
CA ARG A 25 4.58 -38.76 13.55
C ARG A 25 3.65 -37.99 12.60
N TRP A 26 4.13 -36.82 12.18
CA TRP A 26 3.37 -35.79 11.48
C TRP A 26 3.16 -36.11 9.99
N VAL A 27 2.11 -35.50 9.42
CA VAL A 27 1.76 -35.61 7.99
C VAL A 27 2.78 -34.84 7.15
N ASP A 28 3.50 -35.57 6.29
CA ASP A 28 4.18 -35.00 5.13
C ASP A 28 3.17 -34.82 3.96
N GLY A 29 3.49 -33.96 3.01
CA GLY A 29 2.57 -33.52 1.96
C GLY A 29 3.28 -32.80 0.82
N SER A 30 4.36 -33.41 0.32
CA SER A 30 5.31 -32.83 -0.64
C SER A 30 5.40 -33.62 -1.96
N GLU A 31 4.37 -33.52 -2.80
CA GLU A 31 4.32 -34.01 -4.18
C GLU A 31 3.45 -33.03 -5.02
N VAL A 32 3.83 -32.55 -6.22
CA VAL A 32 5.06 -32.71 -7.02
C VAL A 32 5.43 -31.34 -7.62
N ASP A 33 6.69 -30.93 -7.52
CA ASP A 33 7.30 -29.88 -8.35
C ASP A 33 8.23 -30.54 -9.38
N SER A 34 7.97 -30.37 -10.69
CA SER A 34 8.88 -30.82 -11.75
C SER A 34 8.70 -30.04 -13.06
N SER A 35 9.83 -29.74 -13.72
CA SER A 35 9.97 -28.88 -14.92
C SER A 35 9.55 -27.40 -14.73
N GLU A 36 10.31 -26.39 -15.17
CA GLU A 36 11.60 -26.42 -15.86
C GLU A 36 12.41 -25.14 -15.57
N SER A 37 13.67 -25.25 -15.15
CA SER A 37 14.56 -24.10 -14.94
C SER A 37 16.03 -24.46 -15.22
N ALA A 38 16.34 -24.73 -16.49
CA ALA A 38 17.71 -25.04 -16.91
C ALA A 38 18.60 -23.79 -16.89
N ALA A 39 19.57 -23.75 -15.96
CA ALA A 39 20.74 -22.88 -16.00
C ALA A 39 21.97 -23.74 -16.34
N PHE A 40 22.82 -23.25 -17.25
CA PHE A 40 23.97 -24.00 -17.75
C PHE A 40 25.10 -24.09 -16.73
N SER A 41 25.80 -25.22 -16.72
CA SER A 41 27.02 -25.46 -15.95
C SER A 41 28.29 -24.96 -16.66
N LEU A 42 29.31 -24.69 -15.85
CA LEU A 42 30.72 -24.51 -16.22
C LEU A 42 31.57 -25.26 -15.17
N GLY A 43 32.76 -25.72 -15.56
CA GLY A 43 33.71 -26.36 -14.66
C GLY A 43 33.70 -27.89 -14.74
N ASP A 44 34.57 -28.41 -15.59
CA ASP A 44 35.01 -29.81 -15.58
C ASP A 44 36.27 -29.91 -14.70
N GLU A 45 36.35 -30.89 -13.79
CA GLU A 45 37.60 -31.61 -13.50
C GLU A 45 37.42 -32.87 -12.63
N ARG A 46 38.20 -33.91 -12.95
CA ARG A 46 38.69 -35.02 -12.08
C ARG A 46 37.71 -36.11 -11.63
N SER A 47 37.46 -37.02 -12.58
CA SER A 47 37.81 -38.46 -12.51
C SER A 47 38.28 -39.07 -11.17
N GLY A 48 37.74 -40.26 -10.85
CA GLY A 48 38.26 -41.14 -9.79
C GLY A 48 37.75 -42.58 -9.91
N GLU A 49 38.20 -43.33 -10.93
CA GLU A 49 37.80 -44.73 -11.14
C GLU A 49 38.53 -45.72 -10.22
N THR A 50 37.82 -46.77 -9.79
CA THR A 50 38.32 -48.11 -9.37
C THR A 50 37.10 -49.06 -9.24
N VAL A 51 37.13 -50.35 -9.60
CA VAL A 51 38.17 -51.14 -10.29
C VAL A 51 37.60 -52.41 -10.98
N SER A 52 38.25 -52.82 -12.09
CA SER A 52 38.37 -54.21 -12.64
C SER A 52 37.23 -55.01 -13.30
N ALA A 53 37.70 -55.89 -14.22
CA ALA A 53 37.21 -57.20 -14.66
C ALA A 53 36.14 -57.28 -15.80
N GLU A 54 36.29 -58.11 -16.85
CA GLU A 54 37.49 -58.82 -17.37
C GLU A 54 37.29 -59.39 -18.80
N GLY A 55 38.36 -59.39 -19.65
CA GLY A 55 38.50 -60.22 -20.87
C GLY A 55 37.66 -59.87 -22.12
N SER A 56 37.97 -60.37 -23.34
CA SER A 56 39.23 -60.94 -23.89
C SER A 56 39.16 -61.05 -25.44
N ALA A 57 40.33 -61.17 -26.12
CA ALA A 57 40.54 -61.47 -27.56
C ALA A 57 39.97 -60.47 -28.61
N ALA A 58 40.77 -59.75 -29.40
CA ALA A 58 41.65 -60.15 -30.54
C ALA A 58 40.89 -60.39 -31.86
N ALA A 59 41.31 -59.89 -33.04
CA ALA A 59 42.37 -58.95 -33.48
C ALA A 59 41.94 -58.36 -34.87
N THR A 60 42.67 -57.56 -35.67
CA THR A 60 44.11 -57.20 -35.83
C THR A 60 44.28 -55.70 -36.25
N GLY A 61 45.39 -55.32 -36.90
CA GLY A 61 45.60 -54.06 -37.63
C GLY A 61 46.39 -54.31 -38.94
N PRO A 62 47.05 -53.31 -39.59
CA PRO A 62 47.22 -51.91 -39.15
C PRO A 62 47.01 -50.82 -40.25
N ALA A 63 47.02 -49.55 -39.80
CA ALA A 63 47.49 -48.33 -40.48
C ALA A 63 47.04 -47.96 -41.92
N SER A 64 46.39 -46.80 -42.06
CA SER A 64 46.96 -45.65 -42.80
C SER A 64 46.14 -44.35 -42.55
N ARG A 65 46.78 -43.19 -42.75
CA ARG A 65 46.15 -41.85 -42.66
C ARG A 65 45.84 -41.33 -44.06
N VAL A 66 44.59 -40.93 -44.32
CA VAL A 66 44.25 -39.85 -45.28
C VAL A 66 43.12 -39.02 -44.69
N SER A 67 43.25 -37.70 -44.69
CA SER A 67 42.17 -36.78 -44.29
C SER A 67 41.31 -36.41 -45.49
N SER A 68 39.99 -36.51 -45.34
CA SER A 68 39.01 -35.87 -46.22
C SER A 68 37.99 -35.10 -45.39
N GLY A 69 37.64 -33.90 -45.83
CA GLY A 69 36.87 -32.94 -45.03
C GLY A 69 35.39 -33.29 -44.91
N THR A 70 34.78 -32.98 -43.76
CA THR A 70 33.33 -33.14 -43.55
C THR A 70 32.65 -31.79 -43.44
N PHE A 71 31.72 -31.50 -44.36
CA PHE A 71 30.82 -30.36 -44.29
C PHE A 71 30.02 -30.41 -42.97
N ARG A 72 30.10 -29.37 -42.13
CA ARG A 72 29.22 -29.21 -40.96
C ARG A 72 28.38 -27.95 -41.09
N ARG A 73 27.09 -28.15 -41.39
CA ARG A 73 26.05 -27.10 -41.27
C ARG A 73 26.14 -26.48 -39.88
N ARG A 74 26.35 -25.16 -39.78
CA ARG A 74 26.12 -24.43 -38.54
C ARG A 74 24.61 -24.35 -38.34
N LEU A 75 24.08 -24.94 -37.26
CA LEU A 75 22.73 -24.62 -36.80
C LEU A 75 22.76 -23.18 -36.30
N GLY A 76 22.05 -22.28 -36.98
CA GLY A 76 21.78 -20.94 -36.46
C GLY A 76 20.96 -21.05 -35.17
N LYS A 77 21.46 -20.49 -34.08
CA LYS A 77 20.64 -20.28 -32.87
C LYS A 77 19.52 -19.32 -33.26
N ARG A 78 18.25 -19.75 -33.16
CA ARG A 78 17.12 -18.80 -33.24
C ARG A 78 17.31 -17.73 -32.16
N PRO A 79 17.16 -16.43 -32.47
CA PRO A 79 17.21 -15.40 -31.44
C PRO A 79 16.09 -15.64 -30.42
N ARG A 80 16.42 -15.45 -29.14
CA ARG A 80 15.50 -15.61 -28.03
C ARG A 80 14.58 -14.38 -28.02
N ARG A 81 13.31 -14.53 -28.42
CA ARG A 81 12.31 -13.45 -28.40
C ARG A 81 12.39 -12.68 -27.08
N VAL A 82 12.72 -11.39 -27.16
CA VAL A 82 12.59 -10.44 -26.06
C VAL A 82 11.09 -10.20 -25.87
N ASP A 83 10.62 -10.11 -24.63
CA ASP A 83 9.20 -9.91 -24.34
C ASP A 83 8.90 -8.41 -24.49
N SER A 84 8.19 -8.00 -25.55
CA SER A 84 8.09 -6.58 -26.00
C SER A 84 7.60 -5.56 -24.97
N LEU A 85 7.08 -6.00 -23.83
CA LEU A 85 6.85 -5.16 -22.64
C LEU A 85 8.11 -4.43 -22.18
N ASP A 86 9.27 -5.10 -22.24
CA ASP A 86 10.55 -4.53 -21.83
C ASP A 86 10.99 -3.40 -22.79
N VAL A 87 10.57 -3.45 -24.07
CA VAL A 87 10.82 -2.42 -25.08
C VAL A 87 9.90 -1.21 -24.89
N GLU A 88 8.59 -1.44 -24.75
CA GLU A 88 7.62 -0.36 -24.50
C GLU A 88 7.98 0.42 -23.22
N ALA A 89 8.35 -0.30 -22.14
CA ALA A 89 8.83 0.30 -20.90
C ALA A 89 10.12 1.14 -21.06
N MET A 90 11.06 0.71 -21.90
CA MET A 90 12.26 1.48 -22.18
C MET A 90 12.00 2.71 -23.07
N SER A 91 10.96 2.70 -23.92
CA SER A 91 10.62 3.86 -24.77
C SER A 91 10.15 5.09 -23.98
N VAL A 92 9.36 4.89 -22.90
CA VAL A 92 8.86 5.98 -22.03
C VAL A 92 9.99 6.68 -21.27
N ARG A 93 11.13 6.00 -21.10
CA ARG A 93 12.28 6.43 -20.29
C ARG A 93 12.93 7.74 -20.76
N GLY A 94 12.70 8.16 -22.01
CA GLY A 94 13.34 9.34 -22.62
C GLY A 94 12.67 10.70 -22.39
N ALA A 95 11.39 10.76 -22.02
CA ALA A 95 10.59 11.99 -22.18
C ALA A 95 10.57 12.97 -20.99
N HIS A 96 10.67 12.47 -19.74
CA HIS A 96 10.17 13.23 -18.57
C HIS A 96 11.21 13.49 -17.47
N GLY A 97 12.01 14.54 -17.64
CA GLY A 97 12.86 15.16 -16.60
C GLY A 97 12.14 16.28 -15.84
N HIS A 98 11.02 16.01 -15.18
CA HIS A 98 10.15 17.07 -14.67
C HIS A 98 10.73 17.79 -13.43
N SER A 99 11.05 19.08 -13.59
CA SER A 99 11.65 19.91 -12.54
C SER A 99 10.77 20.04 -11.29
N SER A 100 11.35 19.75 -10.13
CA SER A 100 10.74 20.05 -8.82
C SER A 100 10.88 21.54 -8.51
N LYS A 101 9.85 22.33 -8.84
CA LYS A 101 9.78 23.75 -8.44
C LYS A 101 9.92 23.88 -6.93
N GLU A 102 10.88 24.69 -6.47
CA GLU A 102 11.08 24.93 -5.05
C GLU A 102 9.84 25.61 -4.44
N LEU A 103 9.33 25.04 -3.34
CA LEU A 103 8.26 25.68 -2.59
C LEU A 103 8.81 26.88 -1.82
N THR A 104 8.53 28.09 -2.32
CA THR A 104 8.79 29.37 -1.64
C THR A 104 8.47 29.27 -0.15
N MET A 105 9.35 29.79 0.72
CA MET A 105 9.21 29.71 2.20
C MET A 105 7.79 30.01 2.71
N LEU A 106 7.15 31.05 2.17
CA LEU A 106 5.76 31.44 2.49
C LEU A 106 4.75 30.29 2.30
N SER A 107 4.90 29.50 1.23
CA SER A 107 4.02 28.35 0.95
C SER A 107 4.24 27.18 1.91
N THR A 108 5.48 26.97 2.37
CA THR A 108 5.77 25.98 3.42
C THR A 108 5.18 26.42 4.77
N ILE A 109 5.24 27.71 5.09
CA ILE A 109 4.61 28.28 6.30
C ILE A 109 3.07 28.19 6.22
N ALA A 110 2.46 28.50 5.07
CA ALA A 110 1.02 28.35 4.87
C ALA A 110 0.55 26.89 4.99
N MET A 111 1.33 25.94 4.47
CA MET A 111 1.09 24.50 4.66
C MET A 111 1.27 24.06 6.12
N ALA A 112 2.27 24.60 6.83
CA ALA A 112 2.49 24.34 8.26
C ALA A 112 1.34 24.88 9.14
N PHE A 113 0.74 26.01 8.77
CA PHE A 113 -0.49 26.48 9.42
C PHE A 113 -1.67 25.53 9.14
N GLN A 114 -1.81 25.03 7.91
CA GLN A 114 -2.87 24.07 7.57
C GLN A 114 -2.72 22.71 8.26
N THR A 115 -1.50 22.24 8.52
CA THR A 115 -1.28 21.00 9.30
C THR A 115 -1.85 21.08 10.73
N LEU A 116 -1.83 22.26 11.37
CA LEU A 116 -2.43 22.44 12.70
C LEU A 116 -3.91 22.04 12.71
N GLY A 117 -4.65 22.37 11.65
CA GLY A 117 -6.08 22.12 11.51
C GLY A 117 -6.51 20.71 11.12
N VAL A 118 -5.57 19.83 10.78
CA VAL A 118 -5.88 18.48 10.27
C VAL A 118 -5.13 17.39 11.02
N VAL A 119 -3.87 17.64 11.37
CA VAL A 119 -2.96 16.63 11.93
C VAL A 119 -2.92 16.66 13.46
N TYR A 120 -3.01 17.85 14.06
CA TYR A 120 -2.66 18.04 15.48
C TYR A 120 -3.86 18.19 16.42
N GLY A 121 -5.07 17.90 15.96
CA GLY A 121 -6.28 17.97 16.81
C GLY A 121 -6.20 17.03 18.00
N ASP A 122 -5.96 15.74 17.76
CA ASP A 122 -5.95 14.67 18.78
C ASP A 122 -4.96 14.95 19.92
N MET A 123 -3.66 15.04 19.59
CA MET A 123 -2.59 15.39 20.53
C MET A 123 -2.80 16.78 21.16
N GLY A 124 -3.47 17.69 20.44
CA GLY A 124 -3.90 19.00 20.96
C GLY A 124 -5.00 18.90 22.02
N THR A 125 -5.82 17.86 22.02
CA THR A 125 -6.89 17.64 23.00
C THR A 125 -6.47 16.78 24.20
N SER A 126 -5.36 16.03 24.11
CA SER A 126 -4.80 15.26 25.23
C SER A 126 -4.69 15.98 26.59
N PRO A 127 -4.43 17.31 26.69
CA PRO A 127 -4.44 18.02 27.97
C PRO A 127 -5.80 18.01 28.70
N LEU A 128 -6.91 17.71 28.01
CA LEU A 128 -8.24 17.60 28.64
C LEU A 128 -8.38 16.38 29.56
N TYR A 129 -7.60 15.30 29.34
CA TYR A 129 -7.81 14.00 30.01
C TYR A 129 -6.57 13.27 30.53
N VAL A 130 -5.34 13.63 30.11
CA VAL A 130 -4.12 12.92 30.53
C VAL A 130 -3.94 12.92 32.05
N PHE A 131 -3.95 14.10 32.70
CA PHE A 131 -3.68 14.15 34.14
C PHE A 131 -4.84 13.63 35.00
N SER A 132 -6.09 13.70 34.54
CA SER A 132 -7.22 13.11 35.29
C SER A 132 -7.14 11.59 35.35
N ASP A 133 -6.72 10.90 34.26
CA ASP A 133 -6.47 9.44 34.32
C ASP A 133 -5.25 9.12 35.20
N VAL A 134 -4.13 9.83 35.01
CA VAL A 134 -2.88 9.61 35.77
C VAL A 134 -3.09 9.71 37.28
N PHE A 135 -3.73 10.80 37.75
CA PHE A 135 -3.97 11.00 39.18
C PHE A 135 -5.20 10.24 39.71
N SER A 136 -6.03 9.62 38.85
CA SER A 136 -7.03 8.63 39.30
C SER A 136 -6.37 7.37 39.89
N LYS A 137 -5.18 6.99 39.38
CA LYS A 137 -4.42 5.82 39.83
C LYS A 137 -3.39 6.17 40.93
N VAL A 138 -2.79 7.36 40.87
CA VAL A 138 -1.81 7.88 41.84
C VAL A 138 -2.39 9.08 42.60
N PRO A 139 -2.83 8.92 43.86
CA PRO A 139 -3.37 10.03 44.65
C PRO A 139 -2.25 10.98 45.08
N ILE A 140 -2.47 12.28 44.92
CA ILE A 140 -1.53 13.34 45.28
C ILE A 140 -1.40 13.43 46.82
N LYS A 141 -0.17 13.31 47.31
CA LYS A 141 0.24 13.47 48.72
C LYS A 141 1.39 14.48 48.88
N SER A 142 2.16 14.71 47.82
CA SER A 142 3.40 15.45 47.80
C SER A 142 3.64 16.11 46.44
N GLU A 143 4.40 17.20 46.42
CA GLU A 143 4.90 17.85 45.20
C GLU A 143 5.63 16.86 44.27
N VAL A 144 6.24 15.81 44.83
CA VAL A 144 7.00 14.78 44.10
C VAL A 144 6.12 13.99 43.13
N GLU A 145 4.86 13.69 43.46
CA GLU A 145 3.98 12.99 42.52
C GLU A 145 3.61 13.88 41.33
N ILE A 146 3.40 15.18 41.56
CA ILE A 146 3.06 16.15 40.51
C ILE A 146 4.26 16.38 39.58
N LEU A 147 5.45 16.65 40.13
CA LEU A 147 6.67 16.82 39.32
C LEU A 147 7.04 15.53 38.58
N GLY A 148 6.85 14.37 39.21
CA GLY A 148 7.10 13.06 38.63
C GLY A 148 6.20 12.76 37.43
N ALA A 149 4.89 12.90 37.60
CA ALA A 149 3.91 12.70 36.53
C ALA A 149 4.13 13.68 35.37
N LEU A 150 4.38 14.95 35.66
CA LEU A 150 4.70 15.95 34.64
C LEU A 150 6.00 15.60 33.89
N SER A 151 7.07 15.28 34.61
CA SER A 151 8.36 14.88 34.00
C SER A 151 8.15 13.72 33.01
N LEU A 152 7.37 12.71 33.42
CA LEU A 152 7.04 11.55 32.60
C LEU A 152 6.26 11.95 31.33
N VAL A 153 5.22 12.80 31.44
CA VAL A 153 4.48 13.31 30.27
C VAL A 153 5.40 14.10 29.32
N MET A 154 6.20 15.03 29.85
CA MET A 154 7.12 15.85 29.04
C MET A 154 8.13 14.99 28.27
N TYR A 155 8.76 14.02 28.92
CA TYR A 155 9.72 13.12 28.28
C TYR A 155 9.05 12.17 27.28
N THR A 156 7.80 11.76 27.49
CA THR A 156 7.06 10.93 26.52
C THR A 156 6.79 11.68 25.22
N ILE A 157 6.34 12.95 25.31
CA ILE A 157 6.12 13.81 24.13
C ILE A 157 7.46 14.10 23.42
N ALA A 158 8.55 14.32 24.18
CA ALA A 158 9.88 14.56 23.63
C ALA A 158 10.53 13.32 22.97
N LEU A 159 10.25 12.11 23.45
CA LEU A 159 10.80 10.88 22.88
C LEU A 159 9.98 10.34 21.71
N ILE A 160 8.65 10.30 21.82
CA ILE A 160 7.82 9.61 20.82
C ILE A 160 7.35 10.57 19.71
N PRO A 161 6.42 11.53 19.92
CA PRO A 161 6.09 12.55 18.91
C PRO A 161 7.30 13.28 18.34
N PHE A 162 8.15 13.86 19.19
CA PHE A 162 9.26 14.72 18.74
C PHE A 162 10.43 13.90 18.15
N ALA A 163 11.11 13.08 18.95
CA ALA A 163 12.31 12.39 18.48
C ALA A 163 12.03 11.21 17.51
N LYS A 164 11.17 10.25 17.86
CA LYS A 164 10.82 9.12 16.97
C LYS A 164 10.08 9.63 15.74
N TYR A 165 8.90 10.23 15.91
CA TYR A 165 8.01 10.46 14.79
C TYR A 165 8.48 11.61 13.89
N VAL A 166 8.61 12.83 14.43
CA VAL A 166 8.87 14.05 13.62
C VAL A 166 10.24 14.03 12.92
N PHE A 167 11.29 13.48 13.55
CA PHE A 167 12.63 13.42 12.95
C PHE A 167 13.00 12.11 12.26
N ILE A 168 12.34 10.99 12.53
CA ILE A 168 12.67 9.68 11.93
C ILE A 168 11.51 9.12 11.12
N VAL A 169 10.36 8.81 11.73
CA VAL A 169 9.25 8.09 11.05
C VAL A 169 8.69 8.88 9.86
N LEU A 170 8.56 10.21 9.94
CA LEU A 170 8.09 11.03 8.81
C LEU A 170 8.99 10.95 7.55
N LYS A 171 10.26 10.54 7.69
CA LYS A 171 11.16 10.30 6.54
C LYS A 171 10.89 8.94 5.88
N ALA A 172 10.21 8.01 6.56
CA ALA A 172 9.88 6.68 6.06
C ALA A 172 8.54 6.74 5.31
N ASN A 173 8.54 7.42 4.15
CA ASN A 173 7.34 7.66 3.36
C ASN A 173 7.47 7.12 1.92
N ASP A 174 6.32 6.83 1.31
CA ASP A 174 6.17 6.36 -0.06
C ASP A 174 5.78 7.54 -0.96
N ASN A 175 6.77 8.19 -1.58
CA ASN A 175 6.55 9.36 -2.45
C ASN A 175 5.67 10.46 -1.79
N GLY A 176 5.84 10.67 -0.47
CA GLY A 176 5.02 11.59 0.33
C GLY A 176 3.84 10.96 1.08
N GLU A 177 3.58 9.65 0.94
CA GLU A 177 2.53 8.94 1.68
C GLU A 177 3.08 8.24 2.94
N GLY A 178 2.31 8.22 4.03
CA GLY A 178 2.70 7.61 5.29
C GLY A 178 1.69 6.61 5.85
N GLY A 179 1.93 6.13 7.07
CA GLY A 179 1.16 5.07 7.73
C GLY A 179 1.63 3.66 7.37
N THR A 180 1.11 2.66 8.10
CA THR A 180 1.50 1.24 8.01
C THR A 180 1.42 0.65 6.59
N PHE A 181 0.39 1.00 5.80
CA PHE A 181 0.28 0.54 4.41
C PHE A 181 1.28 1.21 3.45
N ALA A 182 1.69 2.46 3.66
CA ALA A 182 2.71 3.10 2.83
C ALA A 182 4.07 2.42 3.03
N LEU A 183 4.41 2.11 4.29
CA LEU A 183 5.60 1.29 4.61
C LEU A 183 5.53 -0.10 3.96
N TYR A 184 4.38 -0.77 4.01
CA TYR A 184 4.21 -2.07 3.38
C TYR A 184 4.28 -2.02 1.84
N SER A 185 3.65 -1.03 1.20
CA SER A 185 3.73 -0.73 -0.23
C SER A 185 5.19 -0.57 -0.67
N LEU A 186 5.94 0.22 0.11
CA LEU A 186 7.37 0.46 -0.09
C LEU A 186 8.19 -0.84 0.05
N ILE A 187 8.00 -1.64 1.12
CA ILE A 187 8.67 -2.94 1.31
C ILE A 187 8.35 -3.93 0.16
N CYS A 188 7.10 -3.94 -0.33
CA CYS A 188 6.67 -4.83 -1.42
C CYS A 188 7.40 -4.60 -2.74
N ARG A 189 7.82 -3.36 -3.04
CA ARG A 189 8.60 -3.06 -4.24
C ARG A 189 10.04 -3.55 -4.13
N TYR A 190 10.66 -3.38 -2.96
CA TYR A 190 12.06 -3.76 -2.73
C TYR A 190 12.28 -5.27 -2.63
N ALA A 191 11.33 -6.01 -2.01
CA ALA A 191 11.48 -7.43 -1.67
C ALA A 191 10.35 -8.35 -2.17
N LYS A 192 9.61 -7.94 -3.21
CA LYS A 192 8.64 -8.76 -3.96
C LYS A 192 7.68 -9.60 -3.08
N VAL A 193 7.19 -8.95 -2.02
CA VAL A 193 6.29 -9.52 -1.00
C VAL A 193 4.81 -9.20 -1.28
N SER A 194 4.46 -8.99 -2.56
CA SER A 194 3.13 -8.50 -2.92
C SER A 194 2.01 -9.41 -2.46
N LEU A 195 1.08 -8.81 -1.72
CA LEU A 195 -0.06 -9.42 -1.05
C LEU A 195 -0.93 -10.28 -1.99
N LEU A 196 -1.09 -9.81 -3.23
CA LEU A 196 -1.53 -10.60 -4.38
C LEU A 196 -0.32 -10.85 -5.30
N PRO A 197 -0.04 -12.11 -5.73
CA PRO A 197 1.12 -12.42 -6.58
C PRO A 197 0.88 -12.01 -8.04
N ASN A 198 0.91 -10.70 -8.28
CA ASN A 198 0.62 -10.05 -9.57
C ASN A 198 1.69 -9.02 -9.97
N GLN A 199 2.87 -9.04 -9.35
CA GLN A 199 4.02 -8.25 -9.78
C GLN A 199 4.60 -8.84 -11.08
N GLN A 200 4.75 -8.00 -12.09
CA GLN A 200 5.47 -8.26 -13.33
C GLN A 200 6.70 -7.36 -13.39
N ARG A 201 7.76 -7.78 -14.09
CA ARG A 201 9.01 -6.99 -14.23
C ARG A 201 8.74 -5.56 -14.71
N VAL A 202 7.88 -5.43 -15.71
CA VAL A 202 7.38 -4.18 -16.31
C VAL A 202 6.66 -3.23 -15.33
N ASP A 203 6.26 -3.68 -14.14
CA ASP A 203 5.75 -2.77 -13.10
C ASP A 203 6.89 -2.01 -12.42
N GLU A 204 8.13 -2.54 -12.49
CA GLU A 204 9.34 -2.00 -11.87
C GLU A 204 9.92 -0.81 -12.66
N ASP A 205 9.54 -0.65 -13.94
CA ASP A 205 9.97 0.43 -14.85
C ASP A 205 9.13 1.72 -14.78
N ILE A 206 7.98 1.69 -14.07
CA ILE A 206 7.08 2.83 -13.91
C ILE A 206 7.84 4.03 -13.30
N SER A 207 7.61 5.25 -13.78
CA SER A 207 8.39 6.42 -13.36
C SER A 207 8.23 6.75 -11.87
N SER A 208 7.05 6.50 -11.29
CA SER A 208 6.81 6.60 -9.84
C SER A 208 7.32 5.40 -9.02
N PHE A 209 7.81 4.34 -9.67
CA PHE A 209 8.46 3.19 -9.05
C PHE A 209 9.95 3.42 -8.77
N ARG A 210 10.60 4.39 -9.46
CA ARG A 210 12.05 4.69 -9.44
C ARG A 210 12.74 4.39 -8.10
N LEU A 211 13.29 3.18 -8.01
CA LEU A 211 14.17 2.76 -6.94
C LEU A 211 15.48 3.55 -7.08
N ARG A 212 16.01 4.11 -5.98
CA ARG A 212 17.45 4.43 -5.96
C ARG A 212 18.20 3.11 -6.07
N LEU A 213 18.97 2.93 -7.14
CA LEU A 213 19.77 1.72 -7.31
C LEU A 213 20.76 1.61 -6.14
N PRO A 214 20.96 0.41 -5.60
CA PRO A 214 21.73 0.21 -4.38
C PRO A 214 23.23 0.48 -4.58
N THR A 215 23.81 1.19 -3.60
CA THR A 215 25.26 1.38 -3.44
C THR A 215 25.92 0.13 -2.80
N PRO A 216 27.25 -0.06 -2.91
CA PRO A 216 27.93 -1.34 -2.65
C PRO A 216 27.97 -1.86 -1.19
N GLU A 217 27.22 -1.29 -0.23
CA GLU A 217 27.14 -1.77 1.16
C GLU A 217 26.17 -2.97 1.34
N LEU A 218 26.00 -3.77 0.27
CA LEU A 218 24.67 -4.29 -0.09
C LEU A 218 24.33 -5.71 0.43
N GLU A 219 25.32 -6.51 0.84
CA GLU A 219 25.10 -7.93 1.17
C GLU A 219 24.02 -8.16 2.22
N ARG A 220 23.95 -7.28 3.25
CA ARG A 220 22.94 -7.38 4.32
C ARG A 220 21.52 -7.13 3.81
N ALA A 221 21.31 -6.12 2.98
CA ALA A 221 19.99 -5.81 2.43
C ALA A 221 19.56 -6.91 1.44
N MET A 222 20.49 -7.46 0.66
CA MET A 222 20.23 -8.66 -0.16
C MET A 222 19.87 -9.87 0.70
N PHE A 223 20.57 -10.15 1.81
CA PHE A 223 20.22 -11.27 2.70
C PHE A 223 18.83 -11.13 3.33
N VAL A 224 18.47 -9.94 3.84
CA VAL A 224 17.14 -9.70 4.42
C VAL A 224 16.06 -9.80 3.35
N LYS A 225 16.31 -9.26 2.15
CA LYS A 225 15.45 -9.41 0.98
C LYS A 225 15.26 -10.88 0.60
N ASP A 226 16.34 -11.64 0.43
CA ASP A 226 16.32 -13.07 0.08
C ASP A 226 15.55 -13.90 1.10
N CYS A 227 15.76 -13.64 2.40
CA CYS A 227 15.06 -14.32 3.47
C CYS A 227 13.53 -14.07 3.39
N LEU A 228 13.15 -12.82 3.11
CA LEU A 228 11.76 -12.38 2.96
C LEU A 228 11.13 -12.83 1.63
N GLU A 229 11.90 -12.93 0.54
CA GLU A 229 11.46 -13.41 -0.77
C GLU A 229 11.28 -14.93 -0.82
N LYS A 230 12.20 -15.69 -0.20
CA LYS A 230 12.25 -17.16 -0.31
C LYS A 230 11.39 -17.89 0.73
N LYS A 231 11.20 -17.34 1.95
CA LYS A 231 10.49 -18.02 3.03
C LYS A 231 9.04 -17.53 3.18
N PRO A 232 8.00 -18.36 2.90
CA PRO A 232 6.61 -17.93 2.98
C PRO A 232 6.17 -17.52 4.40
N LEU A 233 6.81 -18.08 5.44
CA LEU A 233 6.57 -17.73 6.84
C LEU A 233 6.82 -16.24 7.10
N PHE A 234 7.92 -15.65 6.58
CA PHE A 234 8.20 -14.22 6.77
C PHE A 234 7.24 -13.33 5.98
N LYS A 235 6.79 -13.77 4.79
CA LYS A 235 5.72 -13.08 4.03
C LYS A 235 4.42 -13.02 4.84
N ASN A 236 4.03 -14.15 5.44
CA ASN A 236 2.83 -14.26 6.26
C ASN A 236 2.92 -13.45 7.57
N ILE A 237 4.10 -13.40 8.21
CA ILE A 237 4.33 -12.54 9.39
C ILE A 237 4.25 -11.05 9.03
N LEU A 238 4.91 -10.61 7.95
CA LEU A 238 4.83 -9.21 7.50
C LEU A 238 3.39 -8.83 7.15
N LEU A 239 2.66 -9.71 6.45
CA LEU A 239 1.24 -9.54 6.17
C LEU A 239 0.42 -9.37 7.47
N PHE A 240 0.56 -10.31 8.40
CA PHE A 240 -0.18 -10.29 9.67
C PHE A 240 0.10 -9.00 10.45
N LEU A 241 1.36 -8.60 10.56
CA LEU A 241 1.80 -7.38 11.24
C LEU A 241 1.15 -6.12 10.65
N VAL A 242 1.10 -6.00 9.32
CA VAL A 242 0.51 -4.84 8.63
C VAL A 242 -1.01 -4.81 8.76
N LEU A 243 -1.68 -5.96 8.65
CA LEU A 243 -3.12 -6.05 8.88
C LEU A 243 -3.50 -5.74 10.33
N MET A 244 -2.69 -6.19 11.30
CA MET A 244 -2.87 -5.93 12.73
C MET A 244 -2.69 -4.44 13.06
N GLY A 245 -1.62 -3.80 12.58
CA GLY A 245 -1.45 -2.35 12.74
C GLY A 245 -2.58 -1.56 12.09
N THR A 246 -3.02 -1.96 10.89
CA THR A 246 -4.18 -1.35 10.22
C THR A 246 -5.46 -1.49 11.04
N SER A 247 -5.76 -2.69 11.55
CA SER A 247 -7.01 -2.93 12.27
C SER A 247 -7.03 -2.24 13.65
N MET A 248 -5.85 -2.04 14.26
CA MET A 248 -5.69 -1.20 15.45
C MET A 248 -5.92 0.29 15.16
N VAL A 249 -5.42 0.87 14.04
CA VAL A 249 -5.77 2.25 13.62
C VAL A 249 -7.26 2.42 13.38
N ILE A 250 -7.94 1.40 12.82
CA ILE A 250 -9.40 1.41 12.65
C ILE A 250 -10.12 1.34 14.02
N GLY A 251 -9.54 0.64 15.01
CA GLY A 251 -10.05 0.59 16.38
C GLY A 251 -9.86 1.90 17.17
N ASP A 252 -8.70 2.53 16.99
CA ASP A 252 -8.36 3.86 17.50
C ASP A 252 -9.35 4.92 16.96
N GLY A 253 -9.61 4.93 15.65
CA GLY A 253 -10.61 5.80 15.01
C GLY A 253 -12.08 5.62 15.44
N ILE A 254 -12.39 4.61 16.26
CA ILE A 254 -13.68 4.45 16.97
C ILE A 254 -13.63 5.13 18.37
N LEU A 255 -12.47 5.14 19.00
CA LEU A 255 -12.26 5.59 20.37
C LEU A 255 -11.93 7.08 20.45
N THR A 256 -11.10 7.64 19.56
CA THR A 256 -10.77 9.08 19.54
C THR A 256 -12.02 9.98 19.59
N PRO A 257 -13.08 9.76 18.77
CA PRO A 257 -14.24 10.64 18.79
C PRO A 257 -15.03 10.51 20.09
N SER A 258 -15.10 9.30 20.65
CA SER A 258 -15.74 9.03 21.93
C SER A 258 -15.03 9.76 23.08
N MET A 259 -13.70 9.67 23.11
CA MET A 259 -12.86 10.22 24.17
C MET A 259 -12.74 11.75 24.09
N SER A 260 -12.43 12.30 22.91
CA SER A 260 -12.22 13.74 22.72
C SER A 260 -13.51 14.53 22.98
N VAL A 261 -14.66 14.05 22.49
CA VAL A 261 -15.94 14.73 22.69
C VAL A 261 -16.39 14.65 24.15
N MET A 262 -16.30 13.48 24.80
CA MET A 262 -16.73 13.36 26.20
C MET A 262 -15.84 14.19 27.15
N SER A 263 -14.52 14.23 26.92
CA SER A 263 -13.58 15.04 27.71
C SER A 263 -13.66 16.55 27.45
N ALA A 264 -14.16 16.98 26.28
CA ALA A 264 -14.57 18.36 26.10
C ALA A 264 -15.84 18.68 26.90
N VAL A 265 -16.89 17.86 26.75
CA VAL A 265 -18.22 18.11 27.34
C VAL A 265 -18.23 17.98 28.88
N SER A 266 -17.38 17.13 29.47
CA SER A 266 -17.27 16.97 30.93
C SER A 266 -16.91 18.26 31.67
N GLY A 267 -16.34 19.27 30.99
CA GLY A 267 -16.10 20.60 31.55
C GLY A 267 -17.36 21.34 32.04
N LEU A 268 -18.55 20.96 31.59
CA LEU A 268 -19.83 21.50 32.09
C LEU A 268 -20.24 20.90 33.46
N GLN A 269 -19.78 19.68 33.77
CA GLN A 269 -20.13 18.97 34.99
C GLN A 269 -19.68 19.77 36.22
N GLY A 270 -20.59 19.98 37.17
CA GLY A 270 -20.33 20.80 38.36
C GLY A 270 -20.16 22.31 38.11
N ARG A 271 -20.16 22.79 36.86
CA ARG A 271 -20.19 24.25 36.57
C ARG A 271 -21.61 24.77 36.41
N VAL A 272 -22.50 23.94 35.89
CA VAL A 272 -23.96 24.16 35.81
C VAL A 272 -24.63 23.29 36.89
N PRO A 273 -25.49 23.84 37.77
CA PRO A 273 -26.19 23.06 38.78
C PRO A 273 -27.17 22.06 38.13
N GLY A 274 -27.12 20.79 38.56
CA GLY A 274 -27.92 19.70 37.98
C GLY A 274 -27.39 19.14 36.65
N PHE A 275 -26.16 19.48 36.24
CA PHE A 275 -25.52 18.89 35.06
C PHE A 275 -24.67 17.67 35.47
N ASP A 276 -25.35 16.55 35.67
CA ASP A 276 -24.77 15.28 36.10
C ASP A 276 -24.20 14.46 34.92
N ALA A 277 -23.57 13.32 35.21
CA ALA A 277 -22.90 12.47 34.20
C ALA A 277 -23.82 12.03 33.04
N ASP A 278 -25.10 11.75 33.30
CA ASP A 278 -26.06 11.40 32.24
C ASP A 278 -26.36 12.58 31.30
N ALA A 279 -26.22 13.83 31.76
CA ALA A 279 -26.30 15.02 30.90
C ALA A 279 -25.02 15.20 30.06
N VAL A 280 -23.84 14.89 30.62
CA VAL A 280 -22.56 14.83 29.87
C VAL A 280 -22.68 13.81 28.73
N VAL A 281 -23.20 12.61 29.00
CA VAL A 281 -23.43 11.55 28.01
C VAL A 281 -24.40 12.00 26.93
N LEU A 282 -25.55 12.57 27.29
CA LEU A 282 -26.57 13.02 26.33
C LEU A 282 -26.03 14.11 25.39
N VAL A 283 -25.35 15.13 25.93
CA VAL A 283 -24.74 16.20 25.13
C VAL A 283 -23.62 15.66 24.25
N SER A 284 -22.79 14.72 24.74
CA SER A 284 -21.76 14.06 23.94
C SER A 284 -22.34 13.30 22.74
N ILE A 285 -23.45 12.59 22.92
CA ILE A 285 -24.16 11.89 21.83
C ILE A 285 -24.70 12.90 20.79
N ILE A 286 -25.24 14.05 21.22
CA ILE A 286 -25.70 15.10 20.31
C ILE A 286 -24.54 15.68 19.48
N VAL A 287 -23.38 15.94 20.11
CA VAL A 287 -22.19 16.43 19.42
C VAL A 287 -21.64 15.39 18.44
N LEU A 288 -21.63 14.10 18.80
CA LEU A 288 -21.26 13.01 17.90
C LEU A 288 -22.21 12.88 16.69
N LEU A 289 -23.52 12.96 16.90
CA LEU A 289 -24.52 12.93 15.82
C LEU A 289 -24.33 14.11 14.85
N LEU A 290 -24.07 15.31 15.36
CA LEU A 290 -23.73 16.48 14.55
C LEU A 290 -22.43 16.24 13.75
N LEU A 291 -21.38 15.78 14.43
CA LEU A 291 -20.08 15.52 13.84
C LEU A 291 -20.12 14.52 12.68
N PHE A 292 -20.75 13.36 12.89
CA PHE A 292 -20.85 12.32 11.87
C PHE A 292 -21.84 12.69 10.74
N SER A 293 -22.80 13.57 11.01
CA SER A 293 -23.69 14.14 9.97
C SER A 293 -22.98 15.15 9.07
N VAL A 294 -21.99 15.89 9.58
CA VAL A 294 -21.23 16.90 8.82
C VAL A 294 -20.22 16.26 7.84
N GLN A 295 -19.67 15.07 8.16
CA GLN A 295 -18.64 14.41 7.34
C GLN A 295 -19.01 14.24 5.86
N ARG A 296 -20.30 14.11 5.53
CA ARG A 296 -20.80 14.01 4.14
C ARG A 296 -20.44 15.21 3.25
N PHE A 297 -20.20 16.38 3.84
CA PHE A 297 -19.81 17.59 3.11
C PHE A 297 -18.31 17.64 2.77
N GLY A 298 -17.51 16.79 3.43
CA GLY A 298 -16.11 16.55 3.10
C GLY A 298 -15.12 17.56 3.66
N THR A 299 -13.95 17.06 4.04
CA THR A 299 -12.86 17.81 4.69
C THR A 299 -12.35 18.99 3.85
N GLY A 300 -12.52 18.97 2.53
CA GLY A 300 -11.97 19.98 1.61
C GLY A 300 -12.52 21.40 1.71
N LYS A 301 -13.74 21.59 2.21
CA LYS A 301 -14.27 22.95 2.50
C LYS A 301 -14.04 23.37 3.95
N VAL A 302 -13.86 22.41 4.86
CA VAL A 302 -13.85 22.68 6.31
C VAL A 302 -12.43 22.74 6.89
N GLY A 303 -11.44 22.04 6.30
CA GLY A 303 -10.04 22.07 6.74
C GLY A 303 -9.41 23.47 6.76
N PHE A 304 -9.85 24.36 5.86
CA PHE A 304 -9.44 25.77 5.89
C PHE A 304 -9.99 26.53 7.11
N MET A 305 -11.16 26.13 7.64
CA MET A 305 -11.72 26.69 8.88
C MET A 305 -11.15 26.01 10.13
N PHE A 306 -10.73 24.75 10.03
CA PHE A 306 -10.15 24.02 11.16
C PHE A 306 -8.77 24.55 11.59
N ALA A 307 -7.93 25.00 10.66
CA ALA A 307 -6.60 25.54 10.99
C ALA A 307 -6.64 26.81 11.87
N PRO A 308 -7.48 27.83 11.59
CA PRO A 308 -7.73 28.93 12.52
C PRO A 308 -8.25 28.50 13.90
N ILE A 309 -9.16 27.52 13.96
CA ILE A 309 -9.75 27.06 15.23
C ILE A 309 -8.69 26.35 16.08
N LEU A 310 -7.90 25.44 15.52
CA LEU A 310 -6.83 24.77 16.26
C LEU A 310 -5.62 25.67 16.54
N GLY A 311 -5.31 26.63 15.66
CA GLY A 311 -4.34 27.68 15.97
C GLY A 311 -4.74 28.50 17.21
N LEU A 312 -6.02 28.90 17.29
CA LEU A 312 -6.56 29.59 18.47
C LEU A 312 -6.59 28.69 19.72
N TRP A 313 -6.85 27.39 19.56
CA TRP A 313 -6.76 26.41 20.65
C TRP A 313 -5.33 26.28 21.21
N PHE A 314 -4.31 26.13 20.36
CA PHE A 314 -2.91 26.08 20.81
C PHE A 314 -2.46 27.39 21.47
N ILE A 315 -2.91 28.55 20.97
CA ILE A 315 -2.68 29.86 21.61
C ILE A 315 -3.33 29.91 23.00
N ASN A 316 -4.55 29.41 23.16
CA ASN A 316 -5.23 29.33 24.46
C ASN A 316 -4.48 28.38 25.42
N LEU A 317 -4.09 27.19 24.97
CA LEU A 317 -3.30 26.22 25.76
C LEU A 317 -2.00 26.85 26.28
N GLY A 318 -1.23 27.50 25.40
CA GLY A 318 0.01 28.19 25.78
C GLY A 318 -0.23 29.36 26.74
N SER A 319 -1.25 30.17 26.49
CA SER A 319 -1.56 31.38 27.29
C SER A 319 -2.06 31.02 28.70
N VAL A 320 -2.95 30.04 28.81
CA VAL A 320 -3.42 29.51 30.11
C VAL A 320 -2.28 28.82 30.85
N GLY A 321 -1.43 28.06 30.14
CA GLY A 321 -0.27 27.42 30.73
C GLY A 321 0.72 28.41 31.35
N ILE A 322 1.11 29.46 30.60
CA ILE A 322 1.98 30.55 31.10
C ILE A 322 1.34 31.24 32.31
N TYR A 323 0.05 31.61 32.22
CA TYR A 323 -0.67 32.24 33.32
C TYR A 323 -0.64 31.39 34.60
N ASN A 324 -0.84 30.07 34.48
CA ASN A 324 -0.86 29.17 35.63
C ASN A 324 0.54 28.95 36.25
N ILE A 325 1.60 28.85 35.44
CA ILE A 325 2.99 28.79 35.93
C ILE A 325 3.34 30.05 36.71
N VAL A 326 3.01 31.24 36.18
CA VAL A 326 3.31 32.52 36.83
C VAL A 326 2.48 32.76 38.08
N LYS A 327 1.22 32.30 38.12
CA LYS A 327 0.27 32.56 39.21
C LYS A 327 0.35 31.58 40.37
N TYR A 328 0.49 30.27 40.10
CA TYR A 328 0.34 29.25 41.12
C TYR A 328 1.69 28.73 41.62
N ASP A 329 2.58 28.25 40.73
CA ASP A 329 3.93 27.86 41.11
C ASP A 329 4.91 27.75 39.92
N ILE A 330 6.07 28.42 40.04
CA ILE A 330 7.16 28.39 39.06
C ILE A 330 8.11 27.20 39.33
N SER A 331 8.11 26.62 40.54
CA SER A 331 8.95 25.47 40.90
C SER A 331 8.71 24.24 40.03
N VAL A 332 7.58 24.18 39.34
CA VAL A 332 7.21 23.14 38.36
C VAL A 332 8.24 22.93 37.27
N VAL A 333 9.01 23.97 36.90
CA VAL A 333 10.13 23.87 35.94
C VAL A 333 11.18 22.84 36.38
N ARG A 334 11.27 22.51 37.68
CA ARG A 334 12.12 21.42 38.20
C ARG A 334 11.83 20.06 37.58
N ALA A 335 10.60 19.80 37.09
CA ALA A 335 10.22 18.55 36.42
C ALA A 335 10.99 18.30 35.11
N LEU A 336 11.70 19.29 34.56
CA LEU A 336 12.67 19.09 33.46
C LEU A 336 13.87 18.21 33.87
N ASN A 337 14.09 17.98 35.16
CA ASN A 337 15.07 17.01 35.65
C ASN A 337 14.46 15.59 35.65
N PRO A 338 14.98 14.62 34.87
CA PRO A 338 14.43 13.27 34.78
C PRO A 338 14.56 12.46 36.08
N ALA A 339 15.32 12.94 37.08
CA ALA A 339 15.34 12.36 38.42
C ALA A 339 13.94 12.31 39.07
N TYR A 340 13.03 13.22 38.72
CA TYR A 340 11.65 13.16 39.21
C TYR A 340 10.87 11.94 38.69
N ILE A 341 11.22 11.39 37.52
CA ILE A 341 10.64 10.12 37.04
C ILE A 341 11.09 8.96 37.95
N TYR A 342 12.38 8.90 38.30
CA TYR A 342 12.89 7.87 39.23
C TYR A 342 12.19 7.97 40.60
N LEU A 343 12.08 9.18 41.15
CA LEU A 343 11.37 9.42 42.42
C LEU A 343 9.89 9.03 42.34
N PHE A 344 9.20 9.31 41.23
CA PHE A 344 7.79 8.92 41.01
C PHE A 344 7.58 7.42 41.18
N PHE A 345 8.42 6.60 40.55
CA PHE A 345 8.39 5.15 40.67
C PHE A 345 8.85 4.67 42.06
N GLN A 346 9.86 5.31 42.65
CA GLN A 346 10.34 4.96 44.00
C GLN A 346 9.25 5.18 45.08
N THR A 347 8.47 6.25 44.98
CA THR A 347 7.41 6.58 45.94
C THR A 347 6.13 5.76 45.72
N ASN A 348 5.75 5.47 44.47
CA ASN A 348 4.42 4.91 44.15
C ASN A 348 4.42 3.45 43.66
N GLY A 349 5.59 2.89 43.29
CA GLY A 349 5.73 1.49 42.86
C GLY A 349 4.71 1.09 41.78
N MET A 350 3.93 0.04 42.07
CA MET A 350 2.90 -0.48 41.15
C MET A 350 1.83 0.55 40.74
N LYS A 351 1.59 1.61 41.54
CA LYS A 351 0.63 2.66 41.14
C LYS A 351 1.19 3.56 40.04
N ALA A 352 2.50 3.87 40.08
CA ALA A 352 3.17 4.55 38.97
C ALA A 352 3.16 3.69 37.69
N TRP A 353 3.22 2.35 37.83
CA TRP A 353 3.09 1.44 36.68
C TRP A 353 1.71 1.49 36.03
N SER A 354 0.63 1.62 36.80
CA SER A 354 -0.71 1.85 36.26
C SER A 354 -0.85 3.25 35.62
N ALA A 355 -0.25 4.27 36.23
CA ALA A 355 -0.26 5.65 35.74
C ALA A 355 0.48 5.85 34.40
N LEU A 356 1.48 5.02 34.06
CA LEU A 356 2.07 4.98 32.71
C LEU A 356 1.01 4.86 31.62
N GLY A 357 -0.04 4.07 31.84
CA GLY A 357 -1.14 3.90 30.89
C GLY A 357 -2.02 5.14 30.72
N GLY A 358 -2.00 6.08 31.68
CA GLY A 358 -2.58 7.41 31.52
C GLY A 358 -1.66 8.38 30.79
N CYS A 359 -0.34 8.23 30.97
CA CYS A 359 0.64 9.02 30.24
C CYS A 359 0.70 8.68 28.74
N VAL A 360 0.36 7.45 28.33
CA VAL A 360 0.14 7.08 26.89
C VAL A 360 -0.86 8.02 26.20
N LEU A 361 -1.82 8.58 26.93
CA LEU A 361 -2.88 9.40 26.37
C LEU A 361 -2.37 10.77 25.83
N CYS A 362 -1.11 11.14 26.09
CA CYS A 362 -0.48 12.37 25.58
C CYS A 362 0.17 12.24 24.20
N ILE A 363 0.22 11.03 23.63
CA ILE A 363 0.88 10.74 22.36
C ILE A 363 -0.06 10.20 21.26
N THR A 364 -1.36 10.10 21.52
CA THR A 364 -2.36 9.43 20.66
C THR A 364 -2.53 10.04 19.26
N GLY A 365 -2.17 11.31 19.06
CA GLY A 365 -2.10 11.89 17.72
C GLY A 365 -0.82 11.60 16.92
N ALA A 366 0.09 10.75 17.40
CA ALA A 366 1.39 10.54 16.74
C ALA A 366 1.28 9.65 15.49
N GLU A 367 0.49 8.57 15.54
CA GLU A 367 0.24 7.76 14.35
C GLU A 367 -0.69 8.48 13.36
N ALA A 368 -1.65 9.27 13.83
CA ALA A 368 -2.48 10.15 12.98
C ALA A 368 -1.61 11.06 12.09
N MET A 369 -0.60 11.70 12.67
CA MET A 369 0.40 12.51 11.97
C MET A 369 1.22 11.72 10.93
N PHE A 370 1.41 10.42 11.13
CA PHE A 370 2.08 9.58 10.15
C PHE A 370 1.14 9.13 9.02
N ALA A 371 -0.11 8.77 9.33
CA ALA A 371 -1.11 8.34 8.35
C ALA A 371 -1.55 9.48 7.39
N ASP A 372 -1.73 10.70 7.91
CA ASP A 372 -2.17 11.86 7.11
C ASP A 372 -1.03 12.60 6.38
N LEU A 373 0.20 12.07 6.42
CA LEU A 373 1.36 12.63 5.71
C LEU A 373 1.09 12.88 4.21
N GLY A 374 0.26 12.04 3.57
CA GLY A 374 -0.16 12.20 2.17
C GLY A 374 -0.93 13.49 1.82
N HIS A 375 -1.19 14.36 2.80
CA HIS A 375 -1.81 15.67 2.60
C HIS A 375 -0.82 16.85 2.67
N PHE A 376 0.37 16.68 3.26
CA PHE A 376 1.27 17.79 3.61
C PHE A 376 2.75 17.41 3.47
N SER A 377 3.63 18.39 3.23
CA SER A 377 5.07 18.08 3.15
C SER A 377 5.66 17.81 4.54
N VAL A 378 6.61 16.86 4.63
CA VAL A 378 7.35 16.53 5.86
C VAL A 378 7.90 17.78 6.55
N LYS A 379 8.44 18.74 5.78
CA LYS A 379 8.95 20.02 6.31
C LYS A 379 7.85 20.88 6.95
N SER A 380 6.63 20.89 6.40
CA SER A 380 5.51 21.65 6.95
C SER A 380 5.08 21.09 8.31
N ILE A 381 4.97 19.76 8.40
CA ILE A 381 4.65 19.01 9.63
C ILE A 381 5.74 19.26 10.69
N GLN A 382 7.03 19.13 10.31
CA GLN A 382 8.17 19.41 11.20
C GLN A 382 8.18 20.83 11.78
N VAL A 383 7.91 21.85 10.95
CA VAL A 383 7.86 23.25 11.39
C VAL A 383 6.67 23.48 12.32
N ALA A 384 5.47 23.00 11.95
CA ALA A 384 4.27 23.15 12.77
C ALA A 384 4.41 22.50 14.15
N PHE A 385 4.98 21.30 14.21
CA PHE A 385 5.19 20.61 15.48
C PHE A 385 6.19 21.33 16.37
N THR A 386 7.37 21.64 15.83
CA THR A 386 8.50 22.17 16.60
C THR A 386 8.24 23.60 17.07
N ALA A 387 7.58 24.44 16.26
CA ALA A 387 7.37 25.85 16.56
C ALA A 387 6.07 26.14 17.34
N VAL A 388 5.06 25.27 17.27
CA VAL A 388 3.73 25.53 17.88
C VAL A 388 3.31 24.39 18.80
N VAL A 389 3.11 23.19 18.27
CA VAL A 389 2.44 22.10 19.01
C VAL A 389 3.24 21.67 20.23
N PHE A 390 4.53 21.37 20.06
CA PHE A 390 5.43 20.94 21.12
C PHE A 390 5.54 21.96 22.27
N PRO A 391 5.89 23.24 22.05
CA PRO A 391 5.97 24.22 23.13
C PRO A 391 4.60 24.49 23.78
N CYS A 392 3.51 24.59 23.02
CA CYS A 392 2.18 24.83 23.59
C CYS A 392 1.71 23.67 24.49
N LEU A 393 1.95 22.41 24.11
CA LEU A 393 1.62 21.25 24.95
C LEU A 393 2.48 21.19 26.21
N LEU A 394 3.80 21.38 26.09
CA LEU A 394 4.72 21.40 27.23
C LEU A 394 4.30 22.45 28.27
N ILE A 395 3.97 23.66 27.80
CA ILE A 395 3.50 24.78 28.61
C ILE A 395 2.13 24.51 29.24
N ALA A 396 1.20 23.88 28.53
CA ALA A 396 -0.11 23.50 29.07
C ALA A 396 0.01 22.50 30.23
N TYR A 397 0.81 21.44 30.07
CA TYR A 397 1.04 20.46 31.15
C TYR A 397 1.78 21.08 32.34
N MET A 398 2.79 21.94 32.12
CA MET A 398 3.42 22.69 33.21
C MET A 398 2.43 23.59 33.95
N GLY A 399 1.49 24.25 33.24
CA GLY A 399 0.45 25.07 33.87
C GLY A 399 -0.57 24.26 34.68
N GLN A 400 -0.99 23.09 34.19
CA GLN A 400 -1.87 22.19 34.95
C GLN A 400 -1.20 21.66 36.22
N ALA A 401 0.08 21.28 36.13
CA ALA A 401 0.87 20.89 37.30
C ALA A 401 1.02 22.04 38.30
N ALA A 402 1.26 23.28 37.84
CA ALA A 402 1.34 24.46 38.71
C ALA A 402 0.02 24.73 39.46
N PHE A 403 -1.12 24.55 38.81
CA PHE A 403 -2.42 24.63 39.46
C PHE A 403 -2.61 23.54 40.54
N LEU A 404 -2.24 22.28 40.24
CA LEU A 404 -2.30 21.16 41.18
C LEU A 404 -1.41 21.35 42.42
N MET A 405 -0.26 22.02 42.30
CA MET A 405 0.63 22.34 43.44
C MET A 405 -0.06 23.14 44.55
N LYS A 406 -1.15 23.87 44.22
CA LYS A 406 -1.95 24.62 45.20
C LYS A 406 -3.35 24.04 45.41
N ASN A 407 -3.84 23.21 44.49
CA ASN A 407 -5.20 22.65 44.50
C ASN A 407 -5.20 21.13 44.26
N PRO A 408 -4.57 20.32 45.14
CA PRO A 408 -4.36 18.88 44.92
C PRO A 408 -5.64 18.04 44.91
N LEU A 409 -6.79 18.62 45.30
CA LEU A 409 -8.10 17.96 45.27
C LEU A 409 -8.85 18.14 43.92
N ALA A 410 -8.41 19.06 43.05
CA ALA A 410 -9.11 19.42 41.81
C ALA A 410 -8.79 18.48 40.62
N VAL A 411 -8.66 17.17 40.88
CA VAL A 411 -8.11 16.18 39.94
C VAL A 411 -9.06 15.79 38.79
N GLU A 412 -10.38 15.82 39.00
CA GLU A 412 -11.33 15.33 37.99
C GLU A 412 -11.51 16.29 36.80
N ARG A 413 -11.32 17.60 37.00
CA ARG A 413 -11.58 18.65 36.01
C ARG A 413 -10.43 19.66 35.88
N ILE A 414 -9.19 19.20 36.12
CA ILE A 414 -7.95 20.01 36.21
C ILE A 414 -7.88 21.10 35.16
N PHE A 415 -8.10 20.77 33.88
CA PHE A 415 -8.04 21.75 32.80
C PHE A 415 -8.98 22.94 33.04
N TYR A 416 -10.25 22.67 33.29
CA TYR A 416 -11.29 23.68 33.43
C TYR A 416 -11.24 24.43 34.77
N ASP A 417 -10.92 23.74 35.87
CA ASP A 417 -10.76 24.35 37.19
C ASP A 417 -9.49 25.23 37.26
N SER A 418 -8.50 24.99 36.39
CA SER A 418 -7.29 25.81 36.26
C SER A 418 -7.47 27.11 35.45
N LEU A 419 -8.66 27.40 34.91
CA LEU A 419 -8.89 28.58 34.07
C LEU A 419 -9.03 29.88 34.91
N PRO A 420 -8.69 31.06 34.34
CA PRO A 420 -8.98 32.35 34.97
C PRO A 420 -10.47 32.51 35.26
N ALA A 421 -10.79 32.96 36.49
CA ALA A 421 -12.16 33.02 36.99
C ALA A 421 -13.07 33.97 36.19
N GLY A 422 -14.37 33.68 36.20
CA GLY A 422 -15.42 34.54 35.63
C GLY A 422 -15.68 34.31 34.15
N VAL A 423 -14.86 34.90 33.29
CA VAL A 423 -15.22 35.14 31.87
C VAL A 423 -14.56 34.17 30.88
N LEU A 424 -13.33 33.72 31.11
CA LEU A 424 -12.56 32.96 30.10
C LEU A 424 -13.10 31.54 29.84
N PHE A 425 -13.86 30.98 30.79
CA PHE A 425 -14.40 29.61 30.70
C PHE A 425 -15.23 29.38 29.43
N TRP A 426 -16.21 30.25 29.12
CA TRP A 426 -17.13 30.00 28.01
C TRP A 426 -16.46 30.03 26.63
N PRO A 427 -15.60 31.02 26.29
CA PRO A 427 -14.81 30.98 25.06
C PRO A 427 -13.90 29.74 24.97
N VAL A 428 -13.19 29.40 26.05
CA VAL A 428 -12.28 28.25 26.06
C VAL A 428 -13.04 26.93 25.91
N PHE A 429 -14.18 26.76 26.57
CA PHE A 429 -15.04 25.58 26.44
C PHE A 429 -15.58 25.38 25.00
N VAL A 430 -16.04 26.46 24.36
CA VAL A 430 -16.50 26.39 22.96
C VAL A 430 -15.34 26.01 22.02
N ILE A 431 -14.15 26.60 22.22
CA ILE A 431 -12.98 26.29 21.40
C ILE A 431 -12.47 24.87 21.68
N ALA A 432 -12.50 24.38 22.93
CA ALA A 432 -12.18 23.00 23.30
C ALA A 432 -13.14 21.99 22.63
N THR A 433 -14.44 22.28 22.65
CA THR A 433 -15.46 21.44 22.00
C THR A 433 -15.27 21.40 20.48
N LEU A 434 -14.97 22.54 19.85
CA LEU A 434 -14.64 22.58 18.42
C LEU A 434 -13.31 21.86 18.13
N ALA A 435 -12.30 21.97 19.00
CA ALA A 435 -11.03 21.27 18.86
C ALA A 435 -11.21 19.74 18.93
N ALA A 436 -12.03 19.26 19.86
CA ALA A 436 -12.41 17.85 19.97
C ALA A 436 -13.16 17.34 18.72
N MET A 437 -14.03 18.17 18.13
CA MET A 437 -14.68 17.82 16.85
C MET A 437 -13.69 17.71 15.68
N ILE A 438 -12.61 18.51 15.69
CA ILE A 438 -11.56 18.48 14.66
C ILE A 438 -10.63 17.28 14.87
N ALA A 439 -10.20 17.02 16.12
CA ALA A 439 -9.44 15.83 16.52
C ALA A 439 -10.11 14.54 16.01
N SER A 440 -11.40 14.40 16.31
CA SER A 440 -12.25 13.31 15.84
C SER A 440 -12.26 13.17 14.32
N GLN A 441 -12.35 14.28 13.58
CA GLN A 441 -12.40 14.27 12.11
C GLN A 441 -11.09 13.76 11.49
N ALA A 442 -9.94 14.08 12.08
CA ALA A 442 -8.64 13.57 11.62
C ALA A 442 -8.64 12.02 11.62
N MET A 443 -8.94 11.41 12.77
CA MET A 443 -8.93 9.95 12.91
C MET A 443 -10.02 9.22 12.11
N ILE A 444 -11.18 9.83 11.90
CA ILE A 444 -12.20 9.33 10.94
C ILE A 444 -11.65 9.35 9.50
N SER A 445 -10.84 10.35 9.15
CA SER A 445 -10.26 10.51 7.80
C SER A 445 -9.10 9.56 7.56
N ALA A 446 -8.20 9.40 8.55
CA ALA A 446 -7.17 8.36 8.57
C ALA A 446 -7.79 6.97 8.39
N THR A 447 -8.86 6.66 9.14
CA THR A 447 -9.64 5.41 9.00
C THR A 447 -10.15 5.20 7.57
N PHE A 448 -10.71 6.22 6.92
CA PHE A 448 -11.15 6.12 5.52
C PHE A 448 -9.97 5.95 4.54
N SER A 449 -8.81 6.55 4.82
CA SER A 449 -7.57 6.37 4.04
C SER A 449 -7.05 4.93 4.14
N CYS A 450 -6.90 4.40 5.35
CA CYS A 450 -6.50 3.03 5.61
C CYS A 450 -7.41 2.00 4.94
N ILE A 451 -8.73 2.19 4.99
CA ILE A 451 -9.68 1.28 4.34
C ILE A 451 -9.62 1.38 2.81
N LYS A 452 -9.38 2.56 2.22
CA LYS A 452 -9.09 2.69 0.78
C LYS A 452 -7.81 1.94 0.39
N GLN A 453 -6.72 2.11 1.16
CA GLN A 453 -5.45 1.43 0.93
C GLN A 453 -5.62 -0.10 1.02
N ALA A 454 -6.32 -0.59 2.04
CA ALA A 454 -6.64 -2.00 2.21
C ALA A 454 -7.48 -2.57 1.05
N MET A 455 -8.44 -1.82 0.51
CA MET A 455 -9.21 -2.22 -0.68
C MET A 455 -8.32 -2.32 -1.93
N ALA A 456 -7.41 -1.36 -2.14
CA ALA A 456 -6.51 -1.34 -3.30
C ALA A 456 -5.53 -2.52 -3.29
N LEU A 457 -5.01 -2.88 -2.12
CA LEU A 457 -4.10 -4.02 -1.92
C LEU A 457 -4.83 -5.39 -1.84
N GLY A 458 -6.14 -5.43 -2.04
CA GLY A 458 -6.93 -6.66 -2.02
C GLY A 458 -7.23 -7.23 -0.62
N CYS A 459 -6.94 -6.49 0.44
CA CYS A 459 -7.12 -6.90 1.84
C CYS A 459 -8.51 -6.59 2.41
N PHE A 460 -9.29 -5.71 1.80
CA PHE A 460 -10.61 -5.32 2.32
C PHE A 460 -11.69 -5.44 1.24
N PRO A 461 -12.92 -5.89 1.58
CA PRO A 461 -14.02 -6.00 0.63
C PRO A 461 -14.37 -4.68 -0.04
N ARG A 462 -14.74 -4.73 -1.33
CA ARG A 462 -15.03 -3.52 -2.11
C ARG A 462 -16.31 -2.85 -1.59
N ILE A 463 -16.18 -1.64 -1.05
CA ILE A 463 -17.30 -0.80 -0.56
C ILE A 463 -17.43 0.51 -1.36
N LYS A 464 -18.52 1.26 -1.15
CA LYS A 464 -18.78 2.52 -1.88
C LYS A 464 -17.89 3.64 -1.33
N ILE A 465 -16.90 4.07 -2.11
CA ILE A 465 -16.12 5.28 -1.88
C ILE A 465 -16.78 6.47 -2.60
N ILE A 466 -16.82 7.63 -1.95
CA ILE A 466 -17.24 8.92 -2.53
C ILE A 466 -16.08 9.90 -2.35
N HIS A 467 -15.63 10.54 -3.43
CA HIS A 467 -14.62 11.60 -3.35
C HIS A 467 -15.29 12.96 -3.22
N THR A 468 -15.04 13.65 -2.12
CA THR A 468 -15.72 14.91 -1.77
C THR A 468 -15.11 16.13 -2.46
N SER A 469 -13.86 16.02 -2.93
CA SER A 469 -13.18 17.05 -3.73
C SER A 469 -12.86 16.56 -5.15
N LYS A 470 -12.99 17.48 -6.11
CA LYS A 470 -12.46 17.31 -7.47
C LYS A 470 -10.96 17.67 -7.57
N LYS A 471 -10.46 18.57 -6.70
CA LYS A 471 -9.09 19.12 -6.77
C LYS A 471 -8.07 18.41 -5.85
N ILE A 472 -8.51 17.81 -4.74
CA ILE A 472 -7.63 17.15 -3.75
C ILE A 472 -8.03 15.68 -3.65
N MET A 473 -7.15 14.76 -4.06
CA MET A 473 -7.53 13.35 -4.29
C MET A 473 -7.61 12.50 -3.02
N GLY A 474 -6.87 12.86 -1.95
CA GLY A 474 -6.96 12.18 -0.65
C GLY A 474 -8.27 12.42 0.11
N GLN A 475 -9.14 13.33 -0.34
CA GLN A 475 -10.39 13.66 0.36
C GLN A 475 -11.48 12.64 0.02
N ILE A 476 -11.66 11.72 0.97
CA ILE A 476 -12.42 10.48 0.85
C ILE A 476 -13.58 10.50 1.86
N TYR A 477 -14.76 10.06 1.44
CA TYR A 477 -15.90 9.79 2.31
C TYR A 477 -16.45 8.39 2.03
N ILE A 478 -16.59 7.59 3.08
CA ILE A 478 -17.05 6.19 2.98
C ILE A 478 -18.35 6.06 3.80
N PRO A 479 -19.54 6.15 3.19
CA PRO A 479 -20.81 6.27 3.93
C PRO A 479 -21.06 5.12 4.92
N VAL A 480 -20.73 3.88 4.53
CA VAL A 480 -20.93 2.69 5.37
C VAL A 480 -20.05 2.76 6.62
N MET A 481 -18.77 3.14 6.46
CA MET A 481 -17.86 3.28 7.59
C MET A 481 -18.21 4.49 8.45
N ASN A 482 -18.67 5.60 7.87
CA ASN A 482 -19.15 6.75 8.64
C ASN A 482 -20.31 6.38 9.58
N TRP A 483 -21.28 5.60 9.09
CA TRP A 483 -22.39 5.08 9.91
C TRP A 483 -21.93 4.07 10.96
N PHE A 484 -21.02 3.16 10.61
CA PHE A 484 -20.45 2.19 11.54
C PHE A 484 -19.70 2.89 12.69
N LEU A 485 -18.79 3.81 12.38
CA LEU A 485 -18.03 4.59 13.37
C LEU A 485 -18.99 5.36 14.28
N MET A 486 -19.97 6.08 13.71
CA MET A 486 -20.97 6.83 14.49
C MET A 486 -21.71 5.95 15.51
N VAL A 487 -22.20 4.79 15.07
CA VAL A 487 -22.93 3.86 15.96
C VAL A 487 -22.02 3.32 17.05
N MET A 488 -20.78 2.94 16.74
CA MET A 488 -19.84 2.43 17.73
C MET A 488 -19.43 3.52 18.74
N CYS A 489 -19.17 4.76 18.32
CA CYS A 489 -18.88 5.86 19.23
C CYS A 489 -20.04 6.13 20.20
N ILE A 490 -21.29 6.13 19.70
CA ILE A 490 -22.49 6.32 20.54
C ILE A 490 -22.66 5.16 21.54
N ILE A 491 -22.42 3.91 21.13
CA ILE A 491 -22.45 2.74 22.04
C ILE A 491 -21.40 2.89 23.14
N ILE A 492 -20.18 3.30 22.82
CA ILE A 492 -19.08 3.48 23.80
C ILE A 492 -19.42 4.57 24.80
N VAL A 493 -19.84 5.76 24.32
CA VAL A 493 -20.24 6.88 25.18
C VAL A 493 -21.41 6.50 26.11
N ALA A 494 -22.41 5.76 25.62
CA ALA A 494 -23.56 5.32 26.41
C ALA A 494 -23.23 4.18 27.41
N THR A 495 -22.26 3.32 27.08
CA THR A 495 -21.87 2.17 27.91
C THR A 495 -20.92 2.56 29.03
N PHE A 496 -19.86 3.32 28.71
CA PHE A 496 -18.81 3.65 29.69
C PHE A 496 -19.18 4.84 30.57
N ARG A 497 -19.89 5.84 30.03
CA ARG A 497 -20.34 7.10 30.70
C ARG A 497 -19.25 7.97 31.38
N SER A 498 -18.01 7.49 31.42
CA SER A 498 -16.89 8.04 32.18
C SER A 498 -15.67 8.17 31.27
N THR A 499 -15.01 9.35 31.30
CA THR A 499 -13.80 9.61 30.54
C THR A 499 -12.64 8.71 30.98
N ASN A 500 -12.54 8.38 32.26
CA ASN A 500 -11.44 7.60 32.80
C ASN A 500 -11.53 6.13 32.33
N ASP A 501 -12.73 5.58 32.17
CA ASP A 501 -12.90 4.19 31.76
C ASP A 501 -12.74 4.02 30.24
N ILE A 502 -13.11 5.04 29.45
CA ILE A 502 -12.73 5.11 28.02
C ILE A 502 -11.20 5.27 27.89
N ALA A 503 -10.58 6.12 28.71
CA ALA A 503 -9.12 6.30 28.75
C ALA A 503 -8.36 5.02 29.11
N ASN A 504 -8.84 4.25 30.10
CA ASN A 504 -8.28 2.96 30.49
C ASN A 504 -8.33 1.94 29.33
N ALA A 505 -9.37 1.99 28.47
CA ALA A 505 -9.43 1.18 27.27
C ALA A 505 -8.46 1.64 26.16
N TYR A 506 -8.32 2.97 25.99
CA TYR A 506 -7.80 3.58 24.77
C TYR A 506 -6.35 3.18 24.42
N GLY A 507 -5.43 3.24 25.39
CA GLY A 507 -3.99 3.16 25.15
C GLY A 507 -3.46 1.82 24.57
N ILE A 508 -4.24 0.73 24.59
CA ILE A 508 -3.76 -0.57 24.05
C ILE A 508 -3.68 -0.55 22.52
N ALA A 509 -4.63 0.10 21.83
CA ALA A 509 -4.60 0.20 20.37
C ALA A 509 -3.38 0.99 19.92
N GLU A 510 -3.20 2.21 20.46
CA GLU A 510 -2.15 3.13 20.05
C GLU A 510 -0.74 2.56 20.27
N VAL A 511 -0.42 2.06 21.46
CA VAL A 511 0.92 1.46 21.71
C VAL A 511 1.14 0.21 20.84
N GLY A 512 0.07 -0.54 20.54
CA GLY A 512 0.10 -1.64 19.58
C GLY A 512 0.50 -1.19 18.18
N VAL A 513 -0.08 -0.09 17.67
CA VAL A 513 0.32 0.47 16.36
C VAL A 513 1.73 1.05 16.40
N MET A 514 2.11 1.77 17.46
CA MET A 514 3.45 2.34 17.60
C MET A 514 4.54 1.26 17.54
N MET A 515 4.32 0.11 18.18
CA MET A 515 5.23 -1.04 18.11
C MET A 515 5.27 -1.65 16.70
N VAL A 516 4.13 -1.75 16.02
CA VAL A 516 4.06 -2.18 14.60
C VAL A 516 4.82 -1.20 13.69
N SER A 517 4.65 0.11 13.86
CA SER A 517 5.33 1.13 13.06
C SER A 517 6.84 1.14 13.32
N THR A 518 7.29 0.93 14.57
CA THR A 518 8.71 0.73 14.91
C THR A 518 9.32 -0.47 14.17
N ILE A 519 8.62 -1.60 14.10
CA ILE A 519 9.09 -2.79 13.37
C ILE A 519 9.13 -2.52 11.86
N LEU A 520 8.09 -1.93 11.28
CA LEU A 520 8.01 -1.63 9.84
C LEU A 520 9.06 -0.59 9.40
N VAL A 521 9.29 0.46 10.21
CA VAL A 521 10.35 1.44 9.95
C VAL A 521 11.73 0.79 10.06
N THR A 522 11.96 -0.11 11.03
CA THR A 522 13.22 -0.87 11.12
C THR A 522 13.49 -1.70 9.87
N LEU A 523 12.45 -2.34 9.28
CA LEU A 523 12.58 -3.05 8.01
C LEU A 523 12.92 -2.12 6.83
N VAL A 524 12.34 -0.90 6.79
CA VAL A 524 12.70 0.13 5.80
C VAL A 524 14.13 0.64 5.99
N MET A 525 14.59 0.80 7.23
CA MET A 525 15.98 1.19 7.54
C MET A 525 16.99 0.13 7.06
N LEU A 526 16.67 -1.17 7.23
CA LEU A 526 17.48 -2.30 6.74
C LEU A 526 17.50 -2.42 5.21
N LEU A 527 16.32 -2.34 4.57
CA LEU A 527 16.18 -2.66 3.14
C LEU A 527 16.43 -1.48 2.20
N ILE A 528 16.16 -0.25 2.65
CA ILE A 528 15.94 0.91 1.76
C ILE A 528 16.86 2.08 2.09
N TRP A 529 16.98 2.46 3.37
CA TRP A 529 17.91 3.53 3.76
C TRP A 529 19.37 3.07 3.80
N GLN A 530 19.60 1.74 3.91
CA GLN A 530 20.91 1.09 3.91
C GLN A 530 21.86 1.62 5.01
N THR A 531 21.32 2.26 6.04
CA THR A 531 22.08 2.90 7.12
C THR A 531 22.88 1.91 7.96
N ASN A 532 23.99 2.40 8.55
CA ASN A 532 24.86 1.66 9.46
C ASN A 532 24.09 0.79 10.47
N LEU A 533 24.42 -0.52 10.52
CA LEU A 533 23.71 -1.52 11.32
C LEU A 533 23.58 -1.13 12.81
N PHE A 534 24.59 -0.47 13.38
CA PHE A 534 24.52 0.06 14.76
C PHE A 534 23.35 1.04 14.95
N LEU A 535 23.14 1.98 14.02
CA LEU A 535 22.04 2.94 14.06
C LEU A 535 20.69 2.25 13.84
N VAL A 536 20.65 1.25 12.94
CA VAL A 536 19.44 0.46 12.65
C VAL A 536 19.04 -0.46 13.81
N LEU A 537 19.98 -0.92 14.64
CA LEU A 537 19.70 -1.64 15.88
C LEU A 537 19.39 -0.68 17.03
N CYS A 538 20.04 0.48 17.10
CA CYS A 538 19.80 1.50 18.12
C CYS A 538 18.35 2.02 18.09
N PHE A 539 17.77 2.23 16.90
CA PHE A 539 16.38 2.70 16.75
C PHE A 539 15.34 1.80 17.45
N PRO A 540 15.18 0.50 17.13
CA PRO A 540 14.22 -0.38 17.81
C PRO A 540 14.62 -0.71 19.25
N ILE A 541 15.92 -0.70 19.61
CA ILE A 541 16.34 -0.90 21.00
C ILE A 541 15.91 0.29 21.86
N LEU A 542 16.09 1.53 21.39
CA LEU A 542 15.73 2.73 22.15
C LEU A 542 14.22 2.93 22.22
N PHE A 543 13.55 3.06 21.06
CA PHE A 543 12.13 3.38 21.03
C PHE A 543 11.24 2.17 21.34
N GLY A 544 11.62 0.98 20.85
CA GLY A 544 10.90 -0.25 21.13
C GLY A 544 10.96 -0.68 22.60
N ALA A 545 12.03 -0.36 23.34
CA ALA A 545 12.06 -0.60 24.79
C ALA A 545 11.11 0.33 25.56
N VAL A 546 11.04 1.62 25.19
CA VAL A 546 10.08 2.58 25.77
C VAL A 546 8.64 2.17 25.44
N GLU A 547 8.37 1.78 24.20
CA GLU A 547 7.07 1.26 23.75
C GLU A 547 6.70 -0.05 24.45
N PHE A 548 7.66 -0.93 24.73
CA PHE A 548 7.42 -2.16 25.48
C PHE A 548 7.11 -1.92 26.96
N VAL A 549 7.74 -0.92 27.60
CA VAL A 549 7.36 -0.45 28.95
C VAL A 549 5.94 0.10 28.95
N TYR A 550 5.56 0.88 27.94
CA TYR A 550 4.18 1.33 27.81
C TYR A 550 3.19 0.19 27.55
N LEU A 551 3.53 -0.76 26.68
CA LEU A 551 2.69 -1.91 26.37
C LEU A 551 2.44 -2.75 27.64
N THR A 552 3.50 -3.04 28.40
CA THR A 552 3.39 -3.78 29.67
C THR A 552 2.68 -3.01 30.78
N ALA A 553 2.59 -1.68 30.69
CA ALA A 553 1.69 -0.88 31.52
C ALA A 553 0.22 -1.02 31.07
N VAL A 554 -0.13 -0.72 29.81
CA VAL A 554 -1.55 -0.74 29.39
C VAL A 554 -2.14 -2.16 29.28
N LEU A 555 -1.32 -3.20 29.07
CA LEU A 555 -1.78 -4.60 29.17
C LEU A 555 -2.35 -4.94 30.56
N SER A 556 -1.94 -4.24 31.63
CA SER A 556 -2.57 -4.40 32.96
C SER A 556 -4.01 -3.86 33.00
N LYS A 557 -4.35 -2.88 32.15
CA LYS A 557 -5.69 -2.26 32.04
C LYS A 557 -6.66 -3.05 31.15
N ILE A 558 -6.32 -4.26 30.67
CA ILE A 558 -7.24 -5.09 29.84
C ILE A 558 -8.59 -5.31 30.55
N GLN A 559 -8.57 -5.59 31.85
CA GLN A 559 -9.80 -5.82 32.64
C GLN A 559 -10.60 -4.53 32.90
N GLU A 560 -9.95 -3.36 32.87
CA GLU A 560 -10.58 -2.04 33.06
C GLU A 560 -11.24 -1.50 31.77
N GLY A 561 -11.13 -2.21 30.64
CA GLY A 561 -11.74 -1.83 29.37
C GLY A 561 -10.88 -2.10 28.13
N GLY A 562 -9.56 -2.30 28.30
CA GLY A 562 -8.62 -2.49 27.20
C GLY A 562 -8.89 -3.68 26.27
N TRP A 563 -9.73 -4.62 26.69
CA TRP A 563 -10.23 -5.70 25.82
C TRP A 563 -11.04 -5.18 24.62
N LEU A 564 -11.67 -4.00 24.71
CA LEU A 564 -12.57 -3.49 23.68
C LEU A 564 -11.87 -3.08 22.37
N PRO A 565 -10.83 -2.21 22.36
CA PRO A 565 -10.06 -1.95 21.14
C PRO A 565 -9.46 -3.23 20.54
N LEU A 566 -9.01 -4.17 21.38
CA LEU A 566 -8.51 -5.48 20.91
C LEU A 566 -9.62 -6.29 20.21
N ALA A 567 -10.86 -6.27 20.72
CA ALA A 567 -11.99 -6.95 20.09
C ALA A 567 -12.34 -6.35 18.72
N PHE A 568 -12.38 -5.01 18.59
CA PHE A 568 -12.58 -4.34 17.29
C PHE A 568 -11.41 -4.63 16.33
N SER A 569 -10.17 -4.51 16.80
CA SER A 569 -8.97 -4.80 16.01
C SER A 569 -8.95 -6.26 15.52
N SER A 570 -9.38 -7.20 16.36
CA SER A 570 -9.50 -8.62 16.01
C SER A 570 -10.61 -8.86 14.97
N LEU A 571 -11.77 -8.23 15.12
CA LEU A 571 -12.87 -8.31 14.15
C LEU A 571 -12.43 -7.83 12.75
N PHE A 572 -11.80 -6.64 12.67
CA PHE A 572 -11.29 -6.11 11.41
C PHE A 572 -10.14 -6.97 10.83
N LEU A 573 -9.23 -7.47 11.67
CA LEU A 573 -8.16 -8.40 11.26
C LEU A 573 -8.74 -9.70 10.67
N CYS A 574 -9.76 -10.29 11.29
CA CYS A 574 -10.45 -11.48 10.79
C CYS A 574 -11.14 -11.24 9.44
N ILE A 575 -11.80 -10.08 9.28
CA ILE A 575 -12.41 -9.67 7.99
C ILE A 575 -11.32 -9.52 6.92
N MET A 576 -10.25 -8.80 7.22
CA MET A 576 -9.19 -8.50 6.24
C MET A 576 -8.39 -9.73 5.84
N TYR A 577 -7.97 -10.54 6.82
CA TYR A 577 -7.20 -11.75 6.58
C TYR A 577 -8.01 -12.78 5.78
N THR A 578 -9.29 -12.96 6.11
CA THR A 578 -10.18 -13.87 5.36
C THR A 578 -10.46 -13.36 3.95
N TRP A 579 -10.70 -12.05 3.79
CA TRP A 579 -10.93 -11.45 2.49
C TRP A 579 -9.70 -11.59 1.58
N ASN A 580 -8.51 -11.33 2.11
CA ASN A 580 -7.26 -11.56 1.39
C ASN A 580 -7.09 -13.05 1.02
N TYR A 581 -7.20 -13.96 2.00
CA TYR A 581 -7.03 -15.40 1.78
C TYR A 581 -7.94 -15.91 0.65
N GLY A 582 -9.23 -15.57 0.67
CA GLY A 582 -10.16 -15.93 -0.40
C GLY A 582 -9.83 -15.28 -1.74
N SER A 583 -9.32 -14.05 -1.75
CA SER A 583 -8.91 -13.34 -2.98
C SER A 583 -7.64 -13.94 -3.61
N VAL A 584 -6.65 -14.33 -2.80
CA VAL A 584 -5.45 -15.05 -3.27
C VAL A 584 -5.83 -16.43 -3.80
N LEU A 585 -6.70 -17.18 -3.10
CA LEU A 585 -7.19 -18.49 -3.57
C LEU A 585 -8.00 -18.39 -4.87
N LYS A 586 -8.80 -17.33 -5.04
CA LYS A 586 -9.48 -17.00 -6.31
C LYS A 586 -8.45 -16.82 -7.43
N TYR A 587 -7.53 -15.88 -7.26
CA TYR A 587 -6.52 -15.52 -8.26
C TYR A 587 -5.64 -16.71 -8.66
N GLN A 588 -5.17 -17.51 -7.69
CA GLN A 588 -4.41 -18.75 -7.97
C GLN A 588 -5.23 -19.78 -8.76
N SER A 589 -6.54 -19.84 -8.57
CA SER A 589 -7.41 -20.80 -9.27
C SER A 589 -7.75 -20.36 -10.69
N GLU A 590 -7.94 -19.05 -10.88
CA GLU A 590 -8.07 -18.45 -12.21
C GLU A 590 -6.74 -18.52 -13.00
N MET A 591 -5.59 -18.35 -12.33
CA MET A 591 -4.24 -18.59 -12.89
C MET A 591 -4.00 -20.04 -13.32
N ARG A 592 -4.44 -21.03 -12.52
CA ARG A 592 -4.39 -22.46 -12.90
C ARG A 592 -5.34 -22.77 -14.07
N GLY A 593 -6.53 -22.19 -14.05
CA GLY A 593 -7.53 -22.28 -15.13
C GLY A 593 -7.32 -21.25 -16.24
N LYS A 594 -6.06 -20.92 -16.60
CA LYS A 594 -5.77 -20.07 -17.76
C LYS A 594 -5.71 -20.93 -19.03
N ILE A 595 -6.24 -20.41 -20.13
CA ILE A 595 -6.10 -20.99 -21.47
C ILE A 595 -4.75 -20.52 -22.04
N SER A 596 -3.99 -21.44 -22.64
CA SER A 596 -2.73 -21.12 -23.34
C SER A 596 -3.01 -20.31 -24.62
N LEU A 597 -2.00 -19.58 -25.10
CA LEU A 597 -2.14 -18.91 -26.40
C LEU A 597 -2.08 -19.92 -27.54
N ASP A 598 -1.35 -21.01 -27.35
CA ASP A 598 -1.12 -22.07 -28.34
C ASP A 598 -2.45 -22.74 -28.74
N PHE A 599 -3.27 -23.13 -27.74
CA PHE A 599 -4.63 -23.66 -27.97
C PHE A 599 -5.54 -22.69 -28.74
N ILE A 600 -5.30 -21.37 -28.62
CA ILE A 600 -6.08 -20.34 -29.31
C ILE A 600 -5.56 -20.09 -30.73
N LEU A 601 -4.28 -20.37 -30.99
CA LEU A 601 -3.73 -20.41 -32.35
C LEU A 601 -4.24 -21.66 -33.10
N ASP A 602 -4.34 -22.81 -32.42
CA ASP A 602 -4.93 -24.05 -32.97
C ASP A 602 -6.39 -23.89 -33.41
N LEU A 603 -7.12 -22.91 -32.85
CA LEU A 603 -8.53 -22.62 -33.16
C LEU A 603 -8.74 -21.69 -34.39
N GLY A 604 -7.68 -21.09 -34.94
CA GLY A 604 -7.75 -20.20 -36.11
C GLY A 604 -8.42 -18.83 -35.89
N ALA A 605 -8.38 -17.95 -36.89
CA ALA A 605 -8.77 -16.53 -36.76
C ALA A 605 -10.27 -16.28 -36.45
N THR A 606 -11.16 -17.18 -36.85
CA THR A 606 -12.58 -17.14 -36.47
C THR A 606 -12.84 -17.73 -35.09
N LEU A 607 -11.88 -18.48 -34.51
CA LEU A 607 -12.03 -19.33 -33.33
C LEU A 607 -13.24 -20.31 -33.41
N GLY A 608 -13.72 -20.62 -34.62
CA GLY A 608 -14.96 -21.39 -34.83
C GLY A 608 -16.25 -20.63 -34.47
N THR A 609 -16.21 -19.29 -34.45
CA THR A 609 -17.32 -18.42 -33.98
C THR A 609 -17.69 -17.32 -34.97
N VAL A 610 -18.90 -16.80 -34.85
CA VAL A 610 -19.41 -15.67 -35.65
C VAL A 610 -18.90 -14.35 -35.08
N ARG A 611 -18.32 -13.48 -35.93
CA ARG A 611 -17.97 -12.09 -35.55
C ARG A 611 -19.17 -11.16 -35.77
N VAL A 612 -19.45 -10.34 -34.77
CA VAL A 612 -20.52 -9.32 -34.73
C VAL A 612 -19.86 -7.94 -34.62
N PRO A 613 -20.28 -6.90 -35.36
CA PRO A 613 -19.66 -5.58 -35.27
C PRO A 613 -19.77 -4.99 -33.84
N GLY A 614 -18.66 -4.49 -33.31
CA GLY A 614 -18.59 -3.81 -32.02
C GLY A 614 -17.27 -4.06 -31.29
N ILE A 615 -17.10 -3.42 -30.13
CA ILE A 615 -15.94 -3.62 -29.25
C ILE A 615 -16.35 -4.39 -27.99
N GLY A 616 -15.87 -5.63 -27.87
CA GLY A 616 -16.09 -6.48 -26.70
C GLY A 616 -15.04 -6.28 -25.62
N LEU A 617 -15.38 -5.55 -24.55
CA LEU A 617 -14.50 -5.33 -23.40
C LEU A 617 -14.63 -6.49 -22.39
N VAL A 618 -13.66 -7.42 -22.40
CA VAL A 618 -13.62 -8.59 -21.52
C VAL A 618 -12.83 -8.26 -20.25
N TYR A 619 -13.54 -7.96 -19.15
CA TYR A 619 -12.92 -7.58 -17.88
C TYR A 619 -12.45 -8.81 -17.09
N ASN A 620 -11.18 -8.78 -16.67
CA ASN A 620 -10.49 -9.89 -16.01
C ASN A 620 -9.55 -9.41 -14.89
N GLU A 621 -9.17 -10.30 -13.99
CA GLU A 621 -8.18 -10.05 -12.92
C GLU A 621 -6.80 -10.71 -13.20
N LEU A 622 -6.68 -11.50 -14.29
CA LEU A 622 -5.42 -12.07 -14.77
C LEU A 622 -4.74 -11.15 -15.80
N VAL A 623 -3.45 -10.89 -15.62
CA VAL A 623 -2.63 -10.10 -16.56
C VAL A 623 -1.95 -10.97 -17.63
N GLN A 624 -1.85 -12.29 -17.39
CA GLN A 624 -1.25 -13.29 -18.29
C GLN A 624 -2.21 -14.46 -18.57
N GLY A 625 -2.11 -15.03 -19.77
CA GLY A 625 -3.06 -16.02 -20.31
C GLY A 625 -4.40 -15.41 -20.71
N ILE A 626 -5.28 -16.23 -21.30
CA ILE A 626 -6.70 -15.90 -21.49
C ILE A 626 -7.51 -16.61 -20.39
N PRO A 627 -8.51 -15.96 -19.78
CA PRO A 627 -9.27 -16.58 -18.68
C PRO A 627 -10.15 -17.72 -19.19
N SER A 628 -10.23 -18.82 -18.43
CA SER A 628 -11.16 -19.95 -18.67
C SER A 628 -12.60 -19.51 -18.96
N ILE A 629 -13.05 -18.43 -18.33
CA ILE A 629 -14.40 -17.90 -18.49
C ILE A 629 -14.70 -17.37 -19.90
N PHE A 630 -13.66 -17.02 -20.67
CA PHE A 630 -13.79 -16.67 -22.10
C PHE A 630 -13.95 -17.93 -22.94
N GLY A 631 -13.17 -18.99 -22.72
CA GLY A 631 -13.39 -20.28 -23.38
C GLY A 631 -14.77 -20.88 -23.07
N GLN A 632 -15.22 -20.80 -21.81
CA GLN A 632 -16.57 -21.20 -21.42
C GLN A 632 -17.65 -20.36 -22.13
N LEU A 633 -17.42 -19.05 -22.33
CA LEU A 633 -18.31 -18.22 -23.15
C LEU A 633 -18.40 -18.76 -24.58
N LEU A 634 -17.27 -18.98 -25.27
CA LEU A 634 -17.28 -19.44 -26.67
C LEU A 634 -18.00 -20.78 -26.85
N VAL A 635 -17.82 -21.72 -25.90
CA VAL A 635 -18.51 -23.02 -25.87
C VAL A 635 -20.02 -22.88 -25.62
N THR A 636 -20.45 -21.84 -24.89
CA THR A 636 -21.87 -21.62 -24.54
C THR A 636 -22.59 -20.72 -25.56
N LEU A 637 -21.87 -19.82 -26.22
CA LEU A 637 -22.36 -18.85 -27.18
C LEU A 637 -21.25 -18.62 -28.24
N PRO A 638 -21.32 -19.26 -29.42
CA PRO A 638 -20.26 -19.22 -30.44
C PRO A 638 -20.31 -17.94 -31.29
N ALA A 639 -20.36 -16.78 -30.62
CA ALA A 639 -20.36 -15.46 -31.23
C ALA A 639 -19.48 -14.50 -30.41
N MET A 640 -18.73 -13.65 -31.10
CA MET A 640 -17.81 -12.67 -30.53
C MET A 640 -17.95 -11.31 -31.21
N HIS A 641 -17.39 -10.27 -30.60
CA HIS A 641 -17.29 -8.95 -31.23
C HIS A 641 -16.15 -8.93 -32.27
N SER A 642 -16.22 -8.01 -33.25
CA SER A 642 -15.19 -7.84 -34.28
C SER A 642 -13.84 -7.52 -33.63
N THR A 643 -13.81 -6.52 -32.74
CA THR A 643 -12.66 -6.23 -31.87
C THR A 643 -12.92 -6.72 -30.45
N ILE A 644 -11.93 -7.37 -29.83
CA ILE A 644 -12.01 -7.85 -28.43
C ILE A 644 -10.85 -7.26 -27.64
N VAL A 645 -11.14 -6.62 -26.50
CA VAL A 645 -10.12 -6.08 -25.60
C VAL A 645 -10.24 -6.74 -24.23
N PHE A 646 -9.26 -7.56 -23.85
CA PHE A 646 -9.12 -8.11 -22.51
C PHE A 646 -8.60 -7.02 -21.55
N VAL A 647 -9.51 -6.38 -20.82
CA VAL A 647 -9.20 -5.29 -19.89
C VAL A 647 -8.89 -5.86 -18.51
N CYS A 648 -7.61 -5.91 -18.15
CA CYS A 648 -7.18 -6.21 -16.79
C CYS A 648 -7.02 -4.92 -15.99
N ILE A 649 -7.60 -4.86 -14.79
CA ILE A 649 -7.51 -3.69 -13.90
C ILE A 649 -6.56 -4.03 -12.75
N LYS A 650 -5.47 -3.29 -12.61
CA LYS A 650 -4.36 -3.62 -11.71
C LYS A 650 -4.03 -2.46 -10.78
N TYR A 651 -4.10 -2.71 -9.47
CA TYR A 651 -3.51 -1.80 -8.49
C TYR A 651 -2.05 -2.19 -8.24
N ILE A 652 -1.16 -1.20 -8.26
CA ILE A 652 0.29 -1.35 -8.09
C ILE A 652 0.68 -0.73 -6.74
N PRO A 653 1.69 -1.25 -6.01
CA PRO A 653 2.21 -0.65 -4.78
C PRO A 653 3.03 0.63 -5.05
N VAL A 654 2.39 1.62 -5.67
CA VAL A 654 2.80 3.02 -5.79
C VAL A 654 1.55 3.88 -5.53
N PRO A 655 1.66 5.10 -5.00
CA PRO A 655 0.47 5.88 -4.64
C PRO A 655 -0.30 6.38 -5.88
N TYR A 656 0.42 6.74 -6.94
CA TYR A 656 -0.12 7.29 -8.19
C TYR A 656 0.62 6.72 -9.42
N VAL A 657 -0.11 6.46 -10.49
CA VAL A 657 0.42 6.08 -11.82
C VAL A 657 0.08 7.19 -12.84
N PRO A 658 1.07 7.75 -13.57
CA PRO A 658 0.85 8.76 -14.60
C PRO A 658 -0.18 8.33 -15.66
N LEU A 659 -0.85 9.29 -16.29
CA LEU A 659 -1.86 8.99 -17.33
C LEU A 659 -1.25 8.30 -18.56
N GLU A 660 -0.03 8.68 -18.94
CA GLU A 660 0.71 8.09 -20.07
C GLU A 660 1.16 6.64 -19.79
N GLU A 661 1.42 6.30 -18.53
CA GLU A 661 1.83 4.95 -18.09
C GLU A 661 0.64 4.07 -17.61
N ARG A 662 -0.59 4.62 -17.70
CA ARG A 662 -1.81 4.00 -17.16
C ARG A 662 -2.31 2.84 -17.99
N PHE A 663 -2.18 2.91 -19.32
CA PHE A 663 -2.74 1.93 -20.24
C PHE A 663 -1.61 1.28 -21.04
N LEU A 664 -1.44 -0.01 -20.81
CA LEU A 664 -0.40 -0.84 -21.44
C LEU A 664 -1.07 -1.84 -22.36
N PHE A 665 -0.76 -1.81 -23.66
CA PHE A 665 -1.45 -2.59 -24.69
C PHE A 665 -0.57 -3.68 -25.28
N ARG A 666 -1.17 -4.84 -25.62
CA ARG A 666 -0.51 -5.91 -26.38
C ARG A 666 -1.51 -6.59 -27.30
N ARG A 667 -1.08 -7.02 -28.48
CA ARG A 667 -1.84 -7.92 -29.36
C ARG A 667 -1.88 -9.35 -28.79
N VAL A 668 -2.92 -10.11 -29.11
CA VAL A 668 -3.18 -11.46 -28.59
C VAL A 668 -3.58 -12.40 -29.73
N GLY A 669 -2.64 -13.21 -30.20
CA GLY A 669 -2.81 -14.03 -31.42
C GLY A 669 -2.12 -13.39 -32.63
N GLN A 670 -2.60 -13.70 -33.84
CA GLN A 670 -2.16 -13.06 -35.09
C GLN A 670 -2.89 -11.72 -35.31
N LYS A 671 -2.49 -10.93 -36.33
CA LYS A 671 -3.13 -9.62 -36.61
C LYS A 671 -4.64 -9.76 -36.81
N ASP A 672 -5.03 -10.67 -37.69
CA ASP A 672 -6.39 -11.02 -38.15
C ASP A 672 -7.37 -11.40 -37.03
N TYR A 673 -6.88 -11.69 -35.82
CA TYR A 673 -7.71 -12.06 -34.68
C TYR A 673 -8.41 -10.82 -34.07
N HIS A 674 -7.89 -9.60 -34.29
CA HIS A 674 -8.34 -8.34 -33.68
C HIS A 674 -8.60 -8.44 -32.16
N MET A 675 -7.75 -9.22 -31.49
CA MET A 675 -7.77 -9.47 -30.05
C MET A 675 -6.60 -8.74 -29.39
N PHE A 676 -6.92 -7.87 -28.44
CA PHE A 676 -5.96 -7.04 -27.71
C PHE A 676 -6.07 -7.31 -26.20
N ARG A 677 -4.99 -7.09 -25.45
CA ARG A 677 -5.00 -7.00 -23.99
C ARG A 677 -4.64 -5.58 -23.58
N CYS A 678 -5.42 -5.04 -22.66
CA CYS A 678 -5.20 -3.73 -22.05
C CYS A 678 -4.98 -3.93 -20.55
N VAL A 679 -3.84 -3.52 -20.02
CA VAL A 679 -3.56 -3.53 -18.57
C VAL A 679 -3.68 -2.10 -18.06
N ALA A 680 -4.79 -1.81 -17.40
CA ALA A 680 -5.10 -0.51 -16.81
C ALA A 680 -4.54 -0.44 -15.38
N ARG A 681 -3.44 0.31 -15.23
CA ARG A 681 -2.61 0.44 -14.03
C ARG A 681 -3.03 1.63 -13.17
N TYR A 682 -3.25 1.41 -11.88
CA TYR A 682 -3.62 2.45 -10.91
C TYR A 682 -2.76 2.34 -9.66
N GLY A 683 -2.36 3.47 -9.09
CA GLY A 683 -1.78 3.50 -7.75
C GLY A 683 -2.84 3.32 -6.66
N TYR A 684 -2.44 2.99 -5.43
CA TYR A 684 -3.39 2.77 -4.32
C TYR A 684 -4.15 4.03 -3.89
N LYS A 685 -3.66 5.23 -4.24
CA LYS A 685 -4.38 6.50 -4.05
C LYS A 685 -5.00 7.07 -5.34
N ASP A 686 -4.78 6.47 -6.51
CA ASP A 686 -5.52 6.85 -7.71
C ASP A 686 -7.04 6.70 -7.54
N VAL A 687 -7.78 7.35 -8.44
CA VAL A 687 -9.24 7.39 -8.40
C VAL A 687 -9.79 7.14 -9.79
N ARG A 688 -10.52 6.02 -9.98
CA ARG A 688 -11.39 5.84 -11.14
C ARG A 688 -12.61 6.75 -11.01
N LYS A 689 -12.41 8.01 -11.41
CA LYS A 689 -13.41 9.09 -11.47
C LYS A 689 -14.07 9.21 -12.85
N GLU A 690 -13.58 8.41 -13.79
CA GLU A 690 -13.92 8.38 -15.20
C GLU A 690 -15.36 7.87 -15.37
N ASP A 691 -16.22 8.68 -15.98
CA ASP A 691 -17.48 8.20 -16.53
C ASP A 691 -17.17 7.29 -17.73
N HIS A 692 -18.01 6.29 -17.99
CA HIS A 692 -17.69 5.18 -18.90
C HIS A 692 -17.25 5.65 -20.29
N GLY A 693 -17.92 6.67 -20.86
CA GLY A 693 -17.53 7.28 -22.14
C GLY A 693 -16.13 7.91 -22.16
N PHE A 694 -15.64 8.43 -21.04
CA PHE A 694 -14.25 8.95 -20.97
C PHE A 694 -13.24 7.80 -20.85
N PHE A 695 -13.58 6.72 -20.13
CA PHE A 695 -12.75 5.51 -20.10
C PHE A 695 -12.71 4.83 -21.49
N GLU A 696 -13.84 4.76 -22.20
CA GLU A 696 -13.95 4.28 -23.58
C GLU A 696 -13.08 5.12 -24.53
N GLN A 697 -13.21 6.45 -24.50
CA GLN A 697 -12.39 7.38 -25.29
C GLN A 697 -10.89 7.20 -25.03
N LEU A 698 -10.46 7.24 -23.77
CA LEU A 698 -9.05 7.15 -23.39
C LEU A 698 -8.46 5.76 -23.70
N LEU A 699 -9.26 4.69 -23.59
CA LEU A 699 -8.88 3.34 -23.98
C LEU A 699 -8.65 3.25 -25.49
N VAL A 700 -9.51 3.84 -26.32
CA VAL A 700 -9.31 3.82 -27.78
C VAL A 700 -8.20 4.77 -28.23
N GLU A 701 -8.05 5.96 -27.62
CA GLU A 701 -6.93 6.86 -27.91
C GLU A 701 -5.58 6.19 -27.62
N SER A 702 -5.48 5.42 -26.52
CA SER A 702 -4.31 4.60 -26.23
C SER A 702 -4.14 3.41 -27.18
N LEU A 703 -5.22 2.81 -27.69
CA LEU A 703 -5.16 1.72 -28.67
C LEU A 703 -4.72 2.20 -30.06
N GLU A 704 -5.23 3.34 -30.55
CA GLU A 704 -4.75 3.96 -31.80
C GLU A 704 -3.25 4.31 -31.70
N LYS A 705 -2.81 4.84 -30.55
CA LYS A 705 -1.38 5.10 -30.29
C LYS A 705 -0.55 3.83 -30.25
N PHE A 706 -1.10 2.72 -29.74
CA PHE A 706 -0.43 1.41 -29.78
C PHE A 706 -0.29 0.91 -31.22
N LEU A 707 -1.37 0.90 -32.02
CA LEU A 707 -1.34 0.42 -33.41
C LEU A 707 -0.35 1.20 -34.27
N ARG A 708 -0.33 2.54 -34.15
CA ARG A 708 0.64 3.39 -34.85
C ARG A 708 2.10 3.08 -34.47
N ARG A 709 2.38 2.74 -33.20
CA ARG A 709 3.73 2.32 -32.76
C ARG A 709 4.08 0.91 -33.27
N GLU A 710 3.15 -0.03 -33.22
CA GLU A 710 3.36 -1.41 -33.69
C GLU A 710 3.72 -1.41 -35.19
N ALA A 711 3.08 -0.57 -36.00
CA ALA A 711 3.44 -0.37 -37.40
C ALA A 711 4.83 0.30 -37.58
N GLN A 712 5.14 1.33 -36.79
CA GLN A 712 6.46 1.99 -36.82
C GLN A 712 7.61 1.05 -36.42
N GLU A 713 7.40 0.19 -35.42
CA GLU A 713 8.38 -0.81 -34.97
C GLU A 713 8.60 -1.89 -36.06
N ILE A 714 7.53 -2.37 -36.71
CA ILE A 714 7.62 -3.33 -37.83
C ILE A 714 8.31 -2.71 -39.05
N ALA A 715 8.04 -1.44 -39.38
CA ALA A 715 8.73 -0.74 -40.47
C ALA A 715 10.24 -0.57 -40.17
N LEU A 716 10.58 -0.27 -38.92
CA LEU A 716 11.97 -0.16 -38.48
C LEU A 716 12.69 -1.52 -38.52
N GLU A 717 12.08 -2.59 -38.00
CA GLU A 717 12.61 -3.96 -38.13
C GLU A 717 12.82 -4.34 -39.60
N THR A 718 11.85 -4.06 -40.47
CA THR A 718 11.94 -4.37 -41.91
C THR A 718 13.11 -3.64 -42.57
N SER A 719 13.21 -2.32 -42.41
CA SER A 719 14.32 -1.54 -42.96
C SER A 719 15.70 -1.96 -42.41
N THR A 720 15.76 -2.44 -41.16
CA THR A 720 17.00 -2.97 -40.57
C THR A 720 17.38 -4.31 -41.20
N MET A 721 16.41 -5.19 -41.46
CA MET A 721 16.63 -6.47 -42.16
C MET A 721 16.93 -6.30 -43.66
N GLU A 722 16.58 -5.16 -44.26
CA GLU A 722 16.96 -4.80 -45.64
C GLU A 722 18.40 -4.26 -45.68
N ALA A 723 18.78 -3.38 -44.75
CA ALA A 723 20.17 -2.93 -44.60
C ALA A 723 21.15 -4.11 -44.36
N GLU A 724 20.80 -5.08 -43.49
CA GLU A 724 21.60 -6.30 -43.28
C GLU A 724 21.70 -7.21 -44.52
N ARG A 725 20.83 -7.05 -45.53
CA ARG A 725 20.92 -7.80 -46.80
C ARG A 725 21.80 -7.09 -47.82
N ASP A 726 21.72 -5.77 -47.92
CA ASP A 726 22.52 -5.02 -48.89
C ASP A 726 24.02 -5.10 -48.55
N ASP A 727 24.40 -5.06 -47.26
CA ASP A 727 25.78 -5.30 -46.81
C ASP A 727 26.33 -6.69 -47.20
N ILE A 728 25.46 -7.69 -47.38
CA ILE A 728 25.84 -9.05 -47.83
C ILE A 728 25.98 -9.12 -49.36
N SER A 729 25.41 -8.16 -50.10
CA SER A 729 25.47 -8.14 -51.57
C SER A 729 26.81 -7.64 -52.14
N VAL A 730 27.56 -6.82 -51.39
CA VAL A 730 28.77 -6.11 -51.87
C VAL A 730 30.07 -6.91 -51.65
N VAL A 731 30.05 -8.23 -51.93
CA VAL A 731 31.26 -9.08 -51.91
C VAL A 731 31.31 -10.01 -53.14
N SER A 732 31.46 -9.45 -54.35
CA SER A 732 31.67 -10.23 -55.58
C SER A 732 32.41 -9.49 -56.71
N GLU A 733 33.50 -8.80 -56.39
CA GLU A 733 34.56 -8.51 -57.39
C GLU A 733 35.87 -9.18 -57.00
N VAL A 734 36.59 -9.70 -58.00
CA VAL A 734 37.78 -10.54 -57.82
C VAL A 734 39.05 -9.71 -58.00
N PRO A 735 39.93 -9.59 -56.98
CA PRO A 735 41.14 -8.78 -57.09
C PRO A 735 42.23 -9.50 -57.90
N GLN A 736 42.80 -8.79 -58.88
CA GLN A 736 44.14 -9.09 -59.40
C GLN A 736 45.20 -8.47 -58.48
N SER A 737 46.41 -9.04 -58.47
CA SER A 737 47.46 -8.77 -57.48
C SER A 737 48.85 -8.76 -58.12
N PRO A 738 49.95 -8.39 -57.42
CA PRO A 738 50.07 -7.53 -56.23
C PRO A 738 51.13 -6.40 -56.38
N ALA A 739 51.12 -5.41 -55.48
CA ALA A 739 52.28 -4.57 -55.17
C ALA A 739 52.29 -4.16 -53.67
N CYS A 740 53.47 -4.06 -53.06
CA CYS A 740 53.66 -4.04 -51.59
C CYS A 740 53.43 -2.68 -50.90
N GLY A 741 53.05 -2.74 -49.61
CA GLY A 741 53.55 -1.80 -48.58
C GLY A 741 52.50 -1.24 -47.60
N GLY A 742 52.84 -1.19 -46.30
CA GLY A 742 52.11 -0.40 -45.28
C GLY A 742 51.66 -1.17 -44.04
N ASP A 743 52.41 -0.99 -42.94
CA ASP A 743 52.32 -1.67 -41.64
C ASP A 743 50.99 -1.62 -40.86
N LEU A 744 50.94 -2.48 -39.82
CA LEU A 744 49.85 -2.70 -38.88
C LEU A 744 50.02 -1.85 -37.59
N GLN A 745 49.07 -0.95 -37.26
CA GLN A 745 48.97 -0.42 -35.89
C GLN A 745 47.60 0.19 -35.51
N THR A 746 47.03 -0.28 -34.40
CA THR A 746 46.03 0.41 -33.58
C THR A 746 46.72 1.40 -32.63
N PRO A 747 46.07 2.50 -32.22
CA PRO A 747 45.78 2.62 -30.77
C PRO A 747 44.47 3.33 -30.40
N LEU A 748 44.26 3.45 -29.07
CA LEU A 748 43.10 3.98 -28.35
C LEU A 748 43.05 5.52 -28.24
N LEU A 749 41.90 6.01 -27.77
CA LEU A 749 41.65 7.39 -27.30
C LEU A 749 42.51 7.79 -26.10
N SER A 750 42.84 9.09 -26.01
CA SER A 750 43.14 9.80 -24.76
C SER A 750 42.79 11.29 -24.87
N ASP A 751 42.43 11.93 -23.74
CA ASP A 751 42.08 13.35 -23.64
C ASP A 751 43.28 14.29 -23.84
N GLN A 752 43.03 15.49 -24.39
CA GLN A 752 43.52 16.74 -23.77
C GLN A 752 42.79 18.01 -24.24
N ARG A 753 43.08 19.14 -23.56
CA ARG A 753 42.29 20.39 -23.58
C ARG A 753 43.01 21.58 -24.25
N SER A 754 42.19 22.38 -24.96
CA SER A 754 42.08 23.86 -24.90
C SER A 754 43.14 24.83 -25.48
N VAL A 755 42.60 26.00 -25.89
CA VAL A 755 43.20 27.37 -26.04
C VAL A 755 43.74 27.78 -27.43
N ASP A 756 43.02 28.73 -28.05
CA ASP A 756 43.35 29.85 -28.99
C ASP A 756 44.17 29.57 -30.29
N ASP A 757 44.24 30.41 -31.34
CA ASP A 757 43.76 31.80 -31.55
C ASP A 757 43.39 32.15 -33.03
N ASN A 758 42.61 33.22 -33.22
CA ASN A 758 42.45 34.15 -34.37
C ASN A 758 42.61 33.73 -35.85
N ARG A 759 41.57 34.01 -36.68
CA ARG A 759 41.62 35.01 -37.78
C ARG A 759 40.24 35.39 -38.38
N MET A 760 40.21 36.44 -39.20
CA MET A 760 39.05 37.30 -39.56
C MET A 760 38.54 37.08 -41.01
N GLY A 761 37.21 37.17 -41.29
CA GLY A 761 36.70 37.13 -42.68
C GLY A 761 35.18 37.19 -42.98
N THR A 762 34.47 38.25 -42.55
CA THR A 762 33.21 38.83 -43.13
C THR A 762 32.13 37.99 -43.89
N ARG A 763 30.85 38.22 -43.49
CA ARG A 763 29.57 38.02 -44.25
C ARG A 763 29.10 36.58 -44.49
N ASP A 764 27.79 36.27 -44.59
CA ASP A 764 26.53 37.04 -44.48
C ASP A 764 25.48 36.27 -43.62
N ASP A 765 24.31 36.86 -43.35
CA ASP A 765 23.23 36.27 -42.52
C ASP A 765 22.71 34.90 -43.02
N SER A 766 22.72 33.90 -42.14
CA SER A 766 21.81 32.75 -42.22
C SER A 766 21.67 32.05 -40.85
N ALA A 767 20.45 31.65 -40.49
CA ALA A 767 20.18 30.97 -39.23
C ALA A 767 20.60 29.48 -39.27
N PRO A 768 20.98 28.87 -38.13
CA PRO A 768 21.28 27.44 -38.09
C PRO A 768 20.03 26.62 -38.40
N VAL A 769 20.01 26.00 -39.58
CA VAL A 769 18.94 25.12 -40.05
C VAL A 769 18.91 23.88 -39.16
N LEU A 770 17.85 23.76 -38.36
CA LEU A 770 17.44 22.48 -37.77
C LEU A 770 17.21 21.49 -38.92
N PRO A 771 17.70 20.23 -38.86
CA PRO A 771 17.41 19.23 -39.88
C PRO A 771 15.89 19.02 -39.95
N SER A 772 15.29 19.47 -41.04
CA SER A 772 13.84 19.57 -41.17
C SER A 772 13.19 18.21 -41.37
N SER A 773 12.08 17.98 -40.67
CA SER A 773 11.22 16.81 -40.85
C SER A 773 10.58 16.78 -42.24
N SER A 774 11.11 15.96 -43.14
CA SER A 774 10.44 15.64 -44.42
C SER A 774 10.87 14.27 -44.96
N MET A 775 10.49 13.22 -44.25
CA MET A 775 10.20 11.92 -44.87
C MET A 775 8.72 11.65 -44.62
N SER A 776 7.92 11.86 -45.66
CA SER A 776 6.54 11.38 -45.70
C SER A 776 6.59 9.86 -45.75
N ALA A 777 6.21 9.21 -44.66
CA ALA A 777 5.82 7.82 -44.74
C ALA A 777 4.63 7.74 -45.71
N GLU A 778 4.70 6.85 -46.69
CA GLU A 778 3.48 6.25 -47.22
C GLU A 778 2.86 5.51 -46.02
N GLU A 779 1.66 5.93 -45.60
CA GLU A 779 1.03 5.31 -44.43
C GLU A 779 0.73 3.85 -44.77
N ASP A 780 1.22 2.91 -43.94
CA ASP A 780 1.08 1.47 -44.17
C ASP A 780 -0.41 1.14 -44.42
N PRO A 781 -0.80 0.64 -45.61
CA PRO A 781 -2.21 0.38 -45.92
C PRO A 781 -2.83 -0.68 -45.00
N VAL A 782 -2.02 -1.52 -44.33
CA VAL A 782 -2.47 -2.44 -43.30
C VAL A 782 -2.81 -1.70 -41.99
N LEU A 783 -2.06 -0.65 -41.65
CA LEU A 783 -2.36 0.22 -40.50
C LEU A 783 -3.62 1.05 -40.74
N GLU A 784 -3.78 1.64 -41.92
CA GLU A 784 -4.98 2.41 -42.25
C GLU A 784 -6.23 1.53 -42.16
N TYR A 785 -6.20 0.34 -42.76
CA TYR A 785 -7.28 -0.66 -42.66
C TYR A 785 -7.59 -1.08 -41.21
N GLU A 786 -6.57 -1.32 -40.36
CA GLU A 786 -6.83 -1.65 -38.94
C GLU A 786 -7.42 -0.47 -38.15
N LEU A 787 -7.06 0.78 -38.49
CA LEU A 787 -7.64 1.98 -37.89
C LEU A 787 -9.08 2.24 -38.36
N GLU A 788 -9.40 1.97 -39.63
CA GLU A 788 -10.77 2.03 -40.15
C GLU A 788 -11.66 0.96 -39.51
N ALA A 789 -11.21 -0.29 -39.45
CA ALA A 789 -11.94 -1.38 -38.79
C ALA A 789 -12.18 -1.09 -37.29
N LEU A 790 -11.24 -0.44 -36.60
CA LEU A 790 -11.41 0.01 -35.22
C LEU A 790 -12.44 1.15 -35.08
N ARG A 791 -12.51 2.08 -36.04
CA ARG A 791 -13.51 3.15 -36.10
C ARG A 791 -14.91 2.61 -36.38
N GLU A 792 -15.05 1.64 -37.28
CA GLU A 792 -16.33 0.95 -37.53
C GLU A 792 -16.78 0.20 -36.28
N ALA A 793 -15.89 -0.56 -35.64
CA ALA A 793 -16.18 -1.26 -34.38
C ALA A 793 -16.61 -0.27 -33.28
N MET A 794 -15.97 0.90 -33.17
CA MET A 794 -16.37 1.98 -32.26
C MET A 794 -17.77 2.52 -32.57
N ALA A 795 -18.09 2.74 -33.85
CA ALA A 795 -19.40 3.24 -34.28
C ALA A 795 -20.55 2.28 -33.95
N SER A 796 -20.30 0.96 -34.01
CA SER A 796 -21.23 -0.08 -33.52
C SER A 796 -21.32 -0.22 -32.00
N GLY A 797 -20.38 0.38 -31.25
CA GLY A 797 -20.46 0.55 -29.80
C GLY A 797 -19.77 -0.52 -28.93
N PHE A 798 -19.83 -0.31 -27.62
CA PHE A 798 -19.13 -1.13 -26.61
C PHE A 798 -20.06 -2.10 -25.87
N THR A 799 -19.63 -3.36 -25.78
CA THR A 799 -20.25 -4.40 -24.94
C THR A 799 -19.30 -4.82 -23.83
N TYR A 800 -19.79 -4.80 -22.59
CA TYR A 800 -19.02 -5.08 -21.38
C TYR A 800 -19.24 -6.52 -20.92
N LEU A 801 -18.26 -7.39 -21.18
CA LEU A 801 -18.27 -8.77 -20.71
C LEU A 801 -17.57 -8.88 -19.35
N LEU A 802 -18.35 -9.15 -18.31
CA LEU A 802 -17.89 -9.11 -16.91
C LEU A 802 -17.80 -10.52 -16.33
N ALA A 803 -16.56 -10.94 -16.05
CA ALA A 803 -16.27 -12.22 -15.40
C ALA A 803 -16.74 -12.23 -13.92
N HIS A 804 -17.43 -13.29 -13.50
CA HIS A 804 -17.84 -13.49 -12.11
C HIS A 804 -17.50 -14.90 -11.61
N GLY A 805 -16.21 -15.14 -11.35
CA GLY A 805 -15.70 -16.35 -10.72
C GLY A 805 -16.06 -16.44 -9.23
N ASP A 806 -17.00 -17.29 -8.84
CA ASP A 806 -17.27 -17.73 -7.46
C ASP A 806 -16.17 -18.72 -6.99
N VAL A 807 -15.99 -18.88 -5.67
CA VAL A 807 -14.97 -19.77 -5.10
C VAL A 807 -15.60 -20.66 -4.03
N ARG A 808 -15.42 -21.98 -4.15
CA ARG A 808 -15.92 -22.97 -3.19
C ARG A 808 -14.86 -23.99 -2.84
N ALA A 809 -14.81 -24.38 -1.57
CA ALA A 809 -13.90 -25.41 -1.10
C ALA A 809 -14.29 -26.80 -1.66
N ARG A 810 -13.29 -27.60 -2.08
CA ARG A 810 -13.49 -29.00 -2.49
C ARG A 810 -14.11 -29.85 -1.37
N LYS A 811 -14.85 -30.90 -1.75
CA LYS A 811 -15.51 -31.85 -0.82
C LYS A 811 -14.53 -32.47 0.18
N ASP A 812 -13.25 -32.54 -0.16
CA ASP A 812 -12.20 -33.23 0.58
C ASP A 812 -11.34 -32.27 1.43
N SER A 813 -11.55 -30.95 1.29
CA SER A 813 -10.83 -29.94 2.08
C SER A 813 -11.12 -30.04 3.59
N PHE A 814 -10.17 -29.66 4.43
CA PHE A 814 -10.36 -29.54 5.88
C PHE A 814 -11.53 -28.62 6.25
N PHE A 815 -12.17 -28.92 7.40
CA PHE A 815 -13.35 -28.21 7.89
C PHE A 815 -13.14 -26.70 8.02
N THR A 816 -12.00 -26.26 8.54
CA THR A 816 -11.64 -24.84 8.67
C THR A 816 -11.62 -24.11 7.33
N LYS A 817 -10.95 -24.68 6.31
CA LYS A 817 -10.93 -24.15 4.94
C LYS A 817 -12.34 -24.09 4.32
N LYS A 818 -13.15 -25.14 4.52
CA LYS A 818 -14.57 -25.15 4.09
C LYS A 818 -15.38 -24.05 4.77
N PHE A 819 -15.24 -23.86 6.08
CA PHE A 819 -15.95 -22.83 6.84
C PHE A 819 -15.58 -21.41 6.38
N ILE A 820 -14.28 -21.12 6.32
CA ILE A 820 -13.72 -19.82 5.91
C ILE A 820 -14.17 -19.44 4.49
N ILE A 821 -14.09 -20.38 3.53
CA ILE A 821 -14.43 -20.10 2.12
C ILE A 821 -15.95 -20.08 1.90
N ASN A 822 -16.65 -21.17 2.23
CA ASN A 822 -18.05 -21.36 1.81
C ASN A 822 -19.05 -20.53 2.62
N TYR A 823 -18.67 -20.10 3.84
CA TYR A 823 -19.51 -19.25 4.68
C TYR A 823 -18.94 -17.84 4.81
N PHE A 824 -17.77 -17.65 5.41
CA PHE A 824 -17.32 -16.29 5.79
C PHE A 824 -16.91 -15.42 4.58
N TYR A 825 -16.05 -15.92 3.69
CA TYR A 825 -15.68 -15.22 2.45
C TYR A 825 -16.89 -15.04 1.52
N ALA A 826 -17.72 -16.07 1.35
CA ALA A 826 -18.96 -15.99 0.58
C ALA A 826 -19.94 -14.96 1.16
N PHE A 827 -20.09 -14.87 2.47
CA PHE A 827 -20.93 -13.88 3.16
C PHE A 827 -20.40 -12.45 2.93
N LEU A 828 -19.12 -12.20 3.19
CA LEU A 828 -18.50 -10.89 2.94
C LEU A 828 -18.69 -10.47 1.47
N ARG A 829 -18.47 -11.39 0.53
CA ARG A 829 -18.60 -11.14 -0.91
C ARG A 829 -20.04 -10.87 -1.35
N ARG A 830 -21.04 -11.53 -0.76
CA ARG A 830 -22.47 -11.32 -1.08
C ARG A 830 -23.00 -9.99 -0.53
N ASN A 831 -22.51 -9.55 0.64
CA ASN A 831 -22.96 -8.31 1.28
C ASN A 831 -22.20 -7.06 0.82
N CYS A 832 -20.99 -7.21 0.26
CA CYS A 832 -20.19 -6.10 -0.26
C CYS A 832 -20.42 -5.89 -1.77
N ARG A 833 -19.90 -4.78 -2.32
CA ARG A 833 -20.12 -4.48 -3.75
C ARG A 833 -19.32 -5.45 -4.62
N ALA A 834 -20.02 -6.12 -5.55
CA ALA A 834 -19.37 -6.82 -6.65
C ALA A 834 -18.41 -5.89 -7.39
N GLY A 835 -17.29 -6.44 -7.88
CA GLY A 835 -16.25 -5.67 -8.60
C GLY A 835 -16.72 -4.94 -9.86
N THR A 836 -17.92 -5.28 -10.33
CA THR A 836 -18.62 -4.66 -11.47
C THR A 836 -19.35 -3.37 -11.08
N ALA A 837 -19.78 -3.21 -9.82
CA ALA A 837 -20.59 -2.06 -9.36
C ALA A 837 -19.78 -0.76 -9.10
N THR A 838 -18.50 -0.75 -9.48
CA THR A 838 -17.63 0.43 -9.54
C THR A 838 -17.53 0.99 -10.97
N LEU A 839 -17.79 0.18 -11.99
CA LEU A 839 -18.01 0.62 -13.36
C LEU A 839 -19.47 1.11 -13.45
N LYS A 840 -19.70 2.40 -13.74
CA LYS A 840 -21.06 2.99 -13.83
C LYS A 840 -21.82 2.61 -15.12
N VAL A 841 -21.48 1.48 -15.74
CA VAL A 841 -21.85 1.15 -17.12
C VAL A 841 -23.37 0.93 -17.26
N PRO A 842 -24.00 1.37 -18.37
CA PRO A 842 -25.42 1.12 -18.65
C PRO A 842 -25.78 -0.37 -18.62
N HIS A 843 -26.89 -0.72 -17.97
CA HIS A 843 -27.32 -2.11 -17.81
C HIS A 843 -27.61 -2.85 -19.13
N SER A 844 -27.95 -2.12 -20.19
CA SER A 844 -28.15 -2.63 -21.56
C SER A 844 -26.91 -3.27 -22.17
N ASN A 845 -25.71 -2.78 -21.82
CA ASN A 845 -24.46 -3.13 -22.47
C ASN A 845 -23.64 -4.16 -21.68
N ILE A 846 -24.21 -4.76 -20.62
CA ILE A 846 -23.48 -5.64 -19.69
C ILE A 846 -23.89 -7.10 -19.86
N MET A 847 -22.95 -7.93 -20.33
CA MET A 847 -23.06 -9.38 -20.24
C MET A 847 -22.27 -9.89 -19.01
N ARG A 848 -22.87 -10.78 -18.21
CA ARG A 848 -22.21 -11.36 -17.03
C ARG A 848 -22.04 -12.86 -17.22
N VAL A 849 -20.81 -13.34 -17.18
CA VAL A 849 -20.49 -14.77 -17.25
C VAL A 849 -20.10 -15.25 -15.86
N GLY A 850 -20.81 -16.24 -15.33
CA GLY A 850 -20.54 -16.85 -14.02
C GLY A 850 -19.74 -18.14 -14.17
N MET A 851 -18.74 -18.34 -13.32
CA MET A 851 -17.98 -19.59 -13.20
C MET A 851 -17.75 -19.89 -11.73
N THR A 852 -17.61 -21.17 -11.34
CA THR A 852 -17.31 -21.55 -9.94
C THR A 852 -16.00 -22.33 -9.89
N TYR A 853 -15.01 -21.79 -9.18
CA TYR A 853 -13.71 -22.41 -8.99
C TYR A 853 -13.70 -23.29 -7.73
N MET A 854 -13.26 -24.55 -7.88
CA MET A 854 -13.25 -25.56 -6.82
C MET A 854 -11.85 -25.75 -6.22
N VAL A 855 -11.66 -25.25 -4.99
CA VAL A 855 -10.34 -24.96 -4.38
C VAL A 855 -10.02 -25.82 -3.17
#